data_AF-A0A662XT63-F1
#
_entry.id   AF-A0A662XT63-F1
#
_cell.length_a   1.000
_cell.length_b   1.000
_cell.length_c   1.000
_cell.angle_alpha   90.00
_cell.angle_beta   90.00
_cell.angle_gamma   90.00
#
_symmetry.space_group_name_H-M   'P 1'
#
loop_
_entity.id
_entity.type
_entity.pdbx_description
1 polymer ?
#
loop_
_entity_poly.entity_id
_entity_poly.type
_entity_poly.pdbx_seq_one_letter_code
_entity_poly.pdbx_strand_id
1 'polypeptide(L)'
;KESVAALSQSILALIGDTFLAAACISYYGPFTGGFRQQIVDQWLAQTQALAIPCSPGYSLSTTLGSAVEIRDWQLHGLPTDSTSTDNAILVTRGERWPLMIDPQGQANKWLKKTLAAKLEASKMTNANLLRTLETCIRNGKALLLEDIDESLEPALEPILQKAVFKQGGRLLLRLGDSDVDYDPAFKLFLTTKLPNPHYLPEVYIKVTVINFTVTMDGLEDQLLGDVVRHERPDIEEKKNRLVVTMAQDKRQLQEIEDRILKQLSESAGNVLDDQDLIDTLQSSNATSRIIKERVLESESTELEINRAREAYRGVATRGSLIYFVVANLALIDPMYQYSLPFFQRLFNVCFDEAPKADALAQRLTNLIDFQTRYIYVNICRGLFEVHKVLFSMLICCKILLHSGRISPMEWGFYLRGVPPGSVDRGTQQPNPQPSRLTEAQWDLLSELEGLVTSSQVSSEGEKEELHGFQGLCTSLTNVWSRWMTWLEDPAFLSSAVSCPGAFGTSLNAFQKVLLLRGLAEEKVPQAVLHLIATEMGPSFGRSAPTSMEEIYNDTDRKTPCIFVLSAGADPTGMLLRFAKEMIFSDRLHLISLGQGQGPRAEKLIESSQGVGDWVLLQNCHLAKSWMPKLEKLVDDLAQRSEDACLPTFRLFLTSFPAAYFPVTVLQNGIKLTNEPPKGIRANLLRSFTTLLAEDVLECFQHLGAFDDGRPKSQVWKTLLCALTFFHAIVQERRKFGALGWNIRYEFNDTDLETSLASLRKFLEEQPSIPWDALRYVTGQINYGGRVTDDWDRRCLTSLLDNFYTPEVLASGHAFSSSGTYHVPLELAHAKIQTYLAALPALDNPELFGMHENANVTFERNESANMLQLILSLEPRDGGGGGGKSNDQRVLELALAIQESLPADLDVEEAGPTTFKTREVAGTVVMDSLATVLGQELIKFNTLLRRMRSSLRDIQRAINGLIVMSSELDNMYVAFLNGRVPQLWAAVSFASLKPLASWVRDLLDRVTFFRQWLREGEPVVFQLNVFFFPQGFMTGTLQNFARKYQTAIDSLVFTFAVQDVASAQELTQSPTDGIYVDGLWLQGARWSPTRKLLEDAKPGEMFSAMAIVHFLPAASSSTACKPATASTFMYPCPVYKTSVRQGTLSTTGISTNFVIAVQLPSEQQANYWVRMGAAFLLNLDN
;
A
#
# COMPACT_ATOMS: atom_id res chain seq x y z
N LYS A 1 4.61 45.87 44.70
CA LYS A 1 6.09 45.95 44.63
C LYS A 1 6.68 44.71 43.97
N GLU A 2 6.34 43.50 44.41
CA GLU A 2 6.77 42.25 43.74
C GLU A 2 6.32 42.16 42.28
N SER A 3 5.06 42.49 41.96
CA SER A 3 4.58 42.55 40.57
C SER A 3 5.36 43.56 39.72
N VAL A 4 5.79 44.69 40.30
CA VAL A 4 6.58 45.72 39.61
C VAL A 4 8.01 45.22 39.37
N ALA A 5 8.60 44.49 40.31
CA ALA A 5 9.92 43.88 40.14
C ALA A 5 9.90 42.79 39.06
N ALA A 6 8.87 41.94 39.06
CA ALA A 6 8.65 40.94 38.02
C ALA A 6 8.46 41.60 36.63
N LEU A 7 7.58 42.60 36.54
CA LEU A 7 7.37 43.36 35.30
C LEU A 7 8.65 44.08 34.84
N SER A 8 9.46 44.60 35.76
CA SER A 8 10.74 45.26 35.41
C SER A 8 11.74 44.27 34.81
N GLN A 9 11.79 43.03 35.30
CA GLN A 9 12.57 41.96 34.68
C GLN A 9 11.99 41.54 33.32
N SER A 10 10.66 41.39 33.22
CA SER A 10 9.99 41.06 31.96
C SER A 10 10.19 42.14 30.88
N ILE A 11 10.24 43.42 31.25
CA ILE A 11 10.51 44.53 30.31
C ILE A 11 11.88 44.39 29.65
N LEU A 12 12.90 43.94 30.40
CA LEU A 12 14.23 43.69 29.83
C LEU A 12 14.21 42.49 28.88
N ALA A 13 13.55 41.41 29.27
CA ALA A 13 13.40 40.20 28.46
C ALA A 13 12.49 40.36 27.23
N LEU A 14 11.65 41.41 27.22
CA LEU A 14 10.67 41.67 26.16
C LEU A 14 11.30 41.79 24.78
N ILE A 15 12.52 42.33 24.68
CA ILE A 15 13.20 42.50 23.37
C ILE A 15 13.45 41.15 22.72
N GLY A 16 14.02 40.20 23.47
CA GLY A 16 14.23 38.84 22.97
C GLY A 16 12.91 38.09 22.75
N ASP A 17 11.97 38.20 23.69
CA ASP A 17 10.72 37.47 23.63
C ASP A 17 9.82 37.94 22.46
N THR A 18 9.79 39.24 22.17
CA THR A 18 9.03 39.79 21.02
C THR A 18 9.69 39.44 19.69
N PHE A 19 11.03 39.41 19.62
CA PHE A 19 11.74 38.95 18.44
C PHE A 19 11.43 37.49 18.14
N LEU A 20 11.51 36.63 19.16
CA LEU A 20 11.14 35.22 19.03
C LEU A 20 9.66 35.08 18.65
N ALA A 21 8.74 35.83 19.25
CA ALA A 21 7.32 35.80 18.90
C ALA A 21 7.03 36.21 17.45
N ALA A 22 7.71 37.24 16.94
CA ALA A 22 7.61 37.64 15.54
C ALA A 22 8.17 36.58 14.59
N ALA A 23 9.29 35.94 14.95
CA ALA A 23 9.84 34.82 14.19
C ALA A 23 8.89 33.62 14.19
N CYS A 24 8.29 33.29 15.34
CA CYS A 24 7.27 32.24 15.45
C CYS A 24 6.07 32.53 14.55
N ILE A 25 5.48 33.73 14.60
CA ILE A 25 4.33 34.07 13.74
C ILE A 25 4.66 33.93 12.25
N SER A 26 5.88 34.32 11.86
CA SER A 26 6.29 34.35 10.46
C SER A 26 6.61 32.96 9.90
N TYR A 27 7.23 32.09 10.70
CA TYR A 27 7.81 30.84 10.20
C TYR A 27 7.19 29.57 10.79
N TYR A 28 6.47 29.59 11.91
CA TYR A 28 5.89 28.36 12.50
C TYR A 28 4.90 27.66 11.60
N GLY A 29 4.10 28.44 10.88
CA GLY A 29 2.87 28.02 10.22
C GLY A 29 2.92 26.62 9.61
N PRO A 30 3.76 26.34 8.61
CA PRO A 30 3.75 25.08 7.88
C PRO A 30 4.36 23.89 8.64
N PHE A 31 5.11 24.13 9.72
CA PHE A 31 5.91 23.08 10.36
C PHE A 31 5.17 22.33 11.47
N THR A 32 5.64 21.12 11.78
CA THR A 32 5.12 20.26 12.86
C THR A 32 5.64 20.70 14.23
N GLY A 33 4.96 20.29 15.32
CA GLY A 33 5.31 20.68 16.69
C GLY A 33 6.76 20.38 17.09
N GLY A 34 7.25 19.17 16.80
CA GLY A 34 8.63 18.78 17.14
C GLY A 34 9.69 19.61 16.41
N PHE A 35 9.44 19.93 15.12
CA PHE A 35 10.35 20.79 14.36
C PHE A 35 10.30 22.25 14.83
N ARG A 36 9.11 22.74 15.22
CA ARG A 36 8.96 24.08 15.82
C ARG A 36 9.79 24.20 17.10
N GLN A 37 9.75 23.20 17.99
CA GLN A 37 10.58 23.19 19.20
C GLN A 37 12.07 23.24 18.87
N GLN A 38 12.54 22.40 17.95
CA GLN A 38 13.96 22.41 17.52
C GLN A 38 14.40 23.77 16.98
N ILE A 39 13.57 24.42 16.16
CA ILE A 39 13.86 25.77 15.64
C ILE A 39 13.95 26.78 16.79
N VAL A 40 13.01 26.74 17.73
CA VAL A 40 12.98 27.66 18.87
C VAL A 40 14.19 27.46 19.75
N ASP A 41 14.57 26.21 20.02
CA ASP A 41 15.76 25.89 20.82
C ASP A 41 17.03 26.42 20.14
N GLN A 42 17.12 26.31 18.81
CA GLN A 42 18.21 26.90 18.03
C GLN A 42 18.20 28.44 18.09
N TRP A 43 17.03 29.06 17.93
CA TRP A 43 16.91 30.52 18.04
C TRP A 43 17.23 31.02 19.44
N LEU A 44 16.79 30.32 20.47
CA LEU A 44 17.08 30.62 21.87
C LEU A 44 18.57 30.48 22.18
N ALA A 45 19.23 29.43 21.66
CA ALA A 45 20.68 29.27 21.78
C ALA A 45 21.44 30.41 21.09
N GLN A 46 20.96 30.88 19.93
CA GLN A 46 21.57 32.00 19.22
C GLN A 46 21.32 33.36 19.90
N THR A 47 20.12 33.61 20.41
CA THR A 47 19.83 34.86 21.16
C THR A 47 20.66 34.94 22.44
N GLN A 48 20.85 33.82 23.13
CA GLN A 48 21.75 33.72 24.27
C GLN A 48 23.22 33.95 23.88
N ALA A 49 23.69 33.37 22.77
CA ALA A 49 25.04 33.60 22.26
C ALA A 49 25.30 35.08 21.88
N LEU A 50 24.27 35.77 21.38
CA LEU A 50 24.30 37.20 21.04
C LEU A 50 24.05 38.12 22.25
N ALA A 51 23.89 37.56 23.45
CA ALA A 51 23.60 38.27 24.69
C ALA A 51 22.34 39.17 24.62
N ILE A 52 21.34 38.75 23.84
CA ILE A 52 20.04 39.43 23.81
C ILE A 52 19.24 38.98 25.04
N PRO A 53 18.74 39.90 25.87
CA PRO A 53 17.94 39.53 27.04
C PRO A 53 16.64 38.84 26.61
N CYS A 54 16.44 37.59 27.04
CA CYS A 54 15.25 36.80 26.78
C CYS A 54 14.84 35.98 28.01
N SER A 55 13.59 35.56 28.08
CA SER A 55 13.10 34.71 29.16
C SER A 55 13.70 33.30 29.05
N PRO A 56 14.08 32.64 30.17
CA PRO A 56 14.73 31.33 30.15
C PRO A 56 13.83 30.17 29.69
N GLY A 57 12.52 30.37 29.65
CA GLY A 57 11.53 29.38 29.19
C GLY A 57 10.52 30.02 28.24
N TYR A 58 10.98 30.50 27.08
CA TYR A 58 10.14 31.16 26.09
C TYR A 58 9.05 30.21 25.55
N SER A 59 7.81 30.69 25.50
CA SER A 59 6.67 30.03 24.87
C SER A 59 5.77 31.05 24.18
N LEU A 60 5.31 30.74 22.97
CA LEU A 60 4.44 31.62 22.18
C LEU A 60 3.10 31.87 22.88
N SER A 61 2.54 30.84 23.52
CA SER A 61 1.28 30.95 24.26
C SER A 61 1.36 31.87 25.47
N THR A 62 2.53 31.96 26.12
CA THR A 62 2.73 32.85 27.28
C THR A 62 2.99 34.30 26.89
N THR A 63 3.56 34.53 25.71
CA THR A 63 3.97 35.88 25.25
C THR A 63 2.86 36.60 24.49
N LEU A 64 2.15 35.91 23.61
CA LEU A 64 1.06 36.49 22.80
C LEU A 64 -0.34 35.99 23.14
N GLY A 65 -0.43 34.88 23.89
CA GLY A 65 -1.70 34.29 24.28
C GLY A 65 -2.26 34.89 25.56
N SER A 66 -3.53 35.26 25.54
CA SER A 66 -4.28 35.51 26.78
C SER A 66 -4.82 34.19 27.31
N ALA A 67 -4.59 33.91 28.60
CA ALA A 67 -5.10 32.70 29.24
C ALA A 67 -6.64 32.59 29.20
N VAL A 68 -7.35 33.72 29.09
CA VAL A 68 -8.82 33.75 28.94
C VAL A 68 -9.23 33.39 27.51
N GLU A 69 -8.58 33.99 26.50
CA GLU A 69 -8.87 33.72 25.08
C GLU A 69 -8.57 32.26 24.70
N ILE A 70 -7.43 31.72 25.18
CA ILE A 70 -7.06 30.32 24.94
C ILE A 70 -8.13 29.38 25.50
N ARG A 71 -8.67 29.69 26.68
CA ARG A 71 -9.75 28.90 27.29
C ARG A 71 -11.06 29.00 26.51
N ASP A 72 -11.41 30.18 26.03
CA ASP A 72 -12.57 30.34 25.16
C ASP A 72 -12.41 29.52 23.88
N TRP A 73 -11.21 29.46 23.29
CA TRP A 73 -10.96 28.60 22.12
C TRP A 73 -11.12 27.12 22.43
N GLN A 74 -10.63 26.68 23.60
CA GLN A 74 -10.79 25.29 24.06
C GLN A 74 -12.26 24.92 24.27
N LEU A 75 -13.06 25.81 24.86
CA LEU A 75 -14.51 25.62 24.99
C LEU A 75 -15.21 25.51 23.62
N HIS A 76 -14.72 26.23 22.61
CA HIS A 76 -15.21 26.13 21.23
C HIS A 76 -14.64 24.92 20.46
N GLY A 77 -13.92 24.00 21.11
CA GLY A 77 -13.53 22.71 20.56
C GLY A 77 -12.11 22.63 19.99
N LEU A 78 -11.24 23.60 20.31
CA LEU A 78 -9.79 23.47 20.10
C LEU A 78 -9.20 22.51 21.15
N PRO A 79 -8.27 21.60 20.81
CA PRO A 79 -7.65 20.75 21.82
C PRO A 79 -6.71 21.55 22.73
N THR A 80 -6.33 20.92 23.84
CA THR A 80 -5.51 21.51 24.90
C THR A 80 -4.01 21.46 24.63
N ASP A 81 -3.59 20.89 23.49
CA ASP A 81 -2.18 20.74 23.15
C ASP A 81 -1.52 22.07 22.77
N SER A 82 -0.21 22.17 22.99
CA SER A 82 0.56 23.39 22.71
C SER A 82 0.50 23.76 21.23
N THR A 83 0.57 22.79 20.31
CA THR A 83 0.58 23.05 18.87
C THR A 83 -0.72 23.66 18.37
N SER A 84 -1.88 23.18 18.84
CA SER A 84 -3.19 23.76 18.53
C SER A 84 -3.34 25.16 19.10
N THR A 85 -2.86 25.40 20.32
CA THR A 85 -2.88 26.76 20.90
C THR A 85 -2.03 27.73 20.09
N ASP A 86 -0.83 27.32 19.65
CA ASP A 86 0.03 28.12 18.78
C ASP A 86 -0.66 28.38 17.43
N ASN A 87 -1.28 27.36 16.85
CA ASN A 87 -2.02 27.49 15.59
C ASN A 87 -3.19 28.49 15.72
N ALA A 88 -3.93 28.48 16.82
CA ALA A 88 -4.99 29.45 17.07
C ALA A 88 -4.45 30.88 17.23
N ILE A 89 -3.27 31.05 17.85
CA ILE A 89 -2.57 32.34 17.93
C ILE A 89 -2.18 32.82 16.52
N LEU A 90 -1.64 31.94 15.67
CA LEU A 90 -1.29 32.27 14.29
C LEU A 90 -2.51 32.73 13.47
N VAL A 91 -3.66 32.06 13.63
CA VAL A 91 -4.91 32.41 12.94
C VAL A 91 -5.47 33.76 13.41
N THR A 92 -5.34 34.08 14.70
CA THR A 92 -5.95 35.28 15.29
C THR A 92 -5.07 36.52 15.22
N ARG A 93 -3.75 36.34 15.34
CA ARG A 93 -2.74 37.41 15.40
C ARG A 93 -1.97 37.60 14.10
N GLY A 94 -2.07 36.68 13.13
CA GLY A 94 -1.40 36.78 11.83
C GLY A 94 -1.91 37.95 10.99
N GLU A 95 -1.00 38.65 10.30
CA GLU A 95 -1.36 39.76 9.41
C GLU A 95 -1.89 39.28 8.05
N ARG A 96 -1.28 38.23 7.47
CA ARG A 96 -1.74 37.64 6.20
C ARG A 96 -2.91 36.69 6.45
N TRP A 97 -3.69 36.43 5.41
CA TRP A 97 -4.82 35.52 5.51
C TRP A 97 -4.33 34.09 5.81
N PRO A 98 -4.89 33.40 6.81
CA PRO A 98 -4.49 32.04 7.16
C PRO A 98 -5.08 31.02 6.19
N LEU A 99 -4.21 30.17 5.66
CA LEU A 99 -4.57 28.94 4.94
C LEU A 99 -4.27 27.75 5.84
N MET A 100 -5.31 27.10 6.34
CA MET A 100 -5.21 26.03 7.32
C MET A 100 -5.30 24.66 6.63
N ILE A 101 -4.25 23.87 6.81
CA ILE A 101 -4.20 22.46 6.38
C ILE A 101 -4.90 21.63 7.45
N ASP A 102 -6.17 21.28 7.20
CA ASP A 102 -7.09 20.70 8.19
C ASP A 102 -7.80 19.44 7.63
N PRO A 103 -7.07 18.32 7.48
CA PRO A 103 -7.66 17.10 6.94
C PRO A 103 -8.78 16.51 7.81
N GLN A 104 -8.77 16.77 9.13
CA GLN A 104 -9.78 16.27 10.07
C GLN A 104 -10.95 17.25 10.32
N GLY A 105 -10.93 18.45 9.72
CA GLY A 105 -11.99 19.45 9.84
C GLY A 105 -12.10 20.08 11.23
N GLN A 106 -11.04 20.05 12.03
CA GLN A 106 -11.00 20.61 13.38
C GLN A 106 -11.01 22.14 13.38
N ALA A 107 -10.16 22.77 12.57
CA ALA A 107 -10.11 24.23 12.43
C ALA A 107 -11.44 24.77 11.89
N ASN A 108 -12.04 24.06 10.91
CA ASN A 108 -13.35 24.39 10.38
C ASN A 108 -14.45 24.40 11.47
N LYS A 109 -14.49 23.37 12.32
CA LYS A 109 -15.47 23.29 13.43
C LYS A 109 -15.23 24.39 14.47
N TRP A 110 -13.97 24.64 14.82
CA TRP A 110 -13.59 25.67 15.77
C TRP A 110 -13.96 27.07 15.29
N LEU A 111 -13.67 27.44 14.04
CA LEU A 111 -14.03 28.74 13.48
C LEU A 111 -15.54 28.94 13.39
N LYS A 112 -16.30 27.92 12.95
CA LYS A 112 -17.77 27.99 12.88
C LYS A 112 -18.39 28.23 14.25
N LYS A 113 -17.83 27.65 15.31
CA LYS A 113 -18.30 27.88 16.69
C LYS A 113 -17.88 29.23 17.25
N THR A 114 -16.62 29.60 17.06
CA THR A 114 -16.03 30.84 17.61
C THR A 114 -16.61 32.10 16.96
N LEU A 115 -16.88 32.06 15.65
CA LEU A 115 -17.34 33.21 14.85
C LEU A 115 -18.79 33.07 14.36
N ALA A 116 -19.60 32.21 14.99
CA ALA A 116 -20.95 31.83 14.52
C ALA A 116 -21.86 33.00 14.10
N ALA A 117 -21.77 34.16 14.77
CA ALA A 117 -22.61 35.33 14.48
C ALA A 117 -22.13 36.17 13.28
N LYS A 118 -20.87 36.02 12.85
CA LYS A 118 -20.22 36.88 11.84
C LYS A 118 -19.61 36.12 10.66
N LEU A 119 -19.65 34.78 10.67
CA LEU A 119 -19.01 33.93 9.67
C LEU A 119 -20.00 33.44 8.63
N GLU A 120 -19.65 33.59 7.36
CA GLU A 120 -20.32 32.95 6.23
C GLU A 120 -19.37 31.90 5.63
N ALA A 121 -19.86 30.69 5.34
CA ALA A 121 -19.05 29.59 4.79
C ALA A 121 -19.46 29.29 3.35
N SER A 122 -18.48 29.12 2.46
CA SER A 122 -18.68 28.77 1.05
C SER A 122 -17.57 27.83 0.56
N LYS A 123 -17.78 27.23 -0.62
CA LYS A 123 -16.79 26.39 -1.31
C LYS A 123 -16.40 27.03 -2.64
N MET A 124 -15.22 26.70 -3.16
CA MET A 124 -14.76 27.18 -4.48
C MET A 124 -15.68 26.73 -5.62
N THR A 125 -16.34 25.59 -5.49
CA THR A 125 -17.27 25.04 -6.50
C THR A 125 -18.60 25.78 -6.60
N ASN A 126 -18.88 26.73 -5.69
CA ASN A 126 -20.14 27.47 -5.67
C ASN A 126 -20.14 28.57 -6.73
N ALA A 127 -21.03 28.47 -7.72
CA ALA A 127 -21.18 29.49 -8.78
C ALA A 127 -21.50 30.90 -8.25
N ASN A 128 -22.04 31.02 -7.03
CA ASN A 128 -22.37 32.30 -6.41
C ASN A 128 -21.25 32.87 -5.52
N LEU A 129 -20.06 32.26 -5.51
CA LEU A 129 -18.95 32.63 -4.63
C LEU A 129 -18.62 34.12 -4.67
N LEU A 130 -18.41 34.70 -5.86
CA LEU A 130 -18.05 36.11 -6.02
C LEU A 130 -19.10 37.06 -5.41
N ARG A 131 -20.39 36.73 -5.54
CA ARG A 131 -21.48 37.53 -4.96
C ARG A 131 -21.51 37.45 -3.44
N THR A 132 -21.32 36.25 -2.90
CA THR A 132 -21.20 36.05 -1.44
C THR A 132 -20.00 36.83 -0.90
N LEU A 133 -18.88 36.78 -1.62
CA LEU A 133 -17.64 37.45 -1.27
C LEU A 133 -17.82 38.98 -1.28
N GLU A 134 -18.42 39.54 -2.34
CA GLU A 134 -18.78 40.96 -2.42
C GLU A 134 -19.68 41.39 -1.24
N THR A 135 -20.65 40.57 -0.87
CA THR A 135 -21.56 40.84 0.26
C THR A 135 -20.82 40.81 1.60
N CYS A 136 -19.86 39.91 1.77
CA CYS A 136 -19.05 39.84 2.98
C CYS A 136 -18.10 41.03 3.10
N ILE A 137 -17.45 41.43 2.00
CA ILE A 137 -16.55 42.59 1.96
C ILE A 137 -17.29 43.88 2.32
N ARG A 138 -18.47 44.13 1.72
CA ARG A 138 -19.25 45.35 1.99
C ARG A 138 -19.75 45.46 3.42
N ASN A 139 -20.05 44.32 4.05
CA ASN A 139 -20.66 44.26 5.38
C ASN A 139 -19.65 43.94 6.50
N GLY A 140 -18.36 43.79 6.18
CA GLY A 140 -17.33 43.44 7.16
C GLY A 140 -17.52 42.05 7.81
N LYS A 141 -18.18 41.11 7.12
CA LYS A 141 -18.38 39.74 7.63
C LYS A 141 -17.14 38.87 7.37
N ALA A 142 -16.91 37.88 8.21
CA ALA A 142 -15.84 36.90 7.97
C ALA A 142 -16.31 35.85 6.94
N LEU A 143 -15.44 35.49 5.99
CA LEU A 143 -15.70 34.44 5.00
C LEU A 143 -14.76 33.25 5.22
N LEU A 144 -15.32 32.05 5.29
CA LEU A 144 -14.60 30.78 5.31
C LEU A 144 -14.75 30.09 3.95
N LEU A 145 -13.64 29.87 3.25
CA LEU A 145 -13.58 29.06 2.04
C LEU A 145 -13.08 27.66 2.37
N GLU A 146 -13.97 26.68 2.20
CA GLU A 146 -13.69 25.27 2.49
C GLU A 146 -13.22 24.51 1.24
N ASP A 147 -12.43 23.46 1.47
CA ASP A 147 -12.01 22.47 0.48
C ASP A 147 -11.23 23.09 -0.69
N ILE A 148 -10.20 23.89 -0.36
CA ILE A 148 -9.32 24.48 -1.37
C ILE A 148 -8.28 23.47 -1.85
N ASP A 149 -8.16 23.33 -3.16
CA ASP A 149 -7.16 22.51 -3.83
C ASP A 149 -5.77 23.19 -3.86
N GLU A 150 -4.83 22.64 -4.62
CA GLU A 150 -3.47 23.20 -4.75
C GLU A 150 -3.44 24.51 -5.56
N SER A 151 -4.45 24.75 -6.39
CA SER A 151 -4.59 25.96 -7.21
C SER A 151 -5.59 26.96 -6.61
N LEU A 152 -5.17 28.21 -6.45
CA LEU A 152 -6.06 29.31 -6.06
C LEU A 152 -6.60 30.02 -7.31
N GLU A 153 -7.88 30.40 -7.29
CA GLU A 153 -8.46 31.16 -8.40
C GLU A 153 -7.85 32.56 -8.52
N PRO A 154 -7.47 33.01 -9.73
CA PRO A 154 -6.92 34.35 -9.95
C PRO A 154 -7.86 35.50 -9.51
N ALA A 155 -9.17 35.26 -9.44
CA ALA A 155 -10.13 36.26 -9.00
C ALA A 155 -9.95 36.67 -7.52
N LEU A 156 -9.31 35.81 -6.71
CA LEU A 156 -9.01 36.09 -5.30
C LEU A 156 -7.74 36.92 -5.11
N GLU A 157 -6.92 37.05 -6.15
CA GLU A 157 -5.62 37.72 -6.13
C GLU A 157 -5.67 39.13 -5.50
N PRO A 158 -6.63 40.02 -5.87
CA PRO A 158 -6.70 41.37 -5.28
C PRO A 158 -6.96 41.36 -3.77
N ILE A 159 -7.68 40.34 -3.27
CA ILE A 159 -8.01 40.19 -1.85
C ILE A 159 -6.82 39.62 -1.08
N LEU A 160 -6.15 38.63 -1.66
CA LEU A 160 -4.97 37.99 -1.07
C LEU A 160 -3.84 39.01 -0.89
N GLN A 161 -3.64 39.88 -1.87
CA GLN A 161 -2.66 40.98 -1.80
C GLN A 161 -3.14 42.20 -0.99
N LYS A 162 -4.41 42.22 -0.56
CA LYS A 162 -5.06 43.39 0.07
C LYS A 162 -4.89 44.67 -0.77
N ALA A 163 -5.11 44.58 -2.09
CA ALA A 163 -4.98 45.67 -3.05
C ALA A 163 -6.12 46.70 -2.95
N VAL A 164 -6.26 47.32 -1.77
CA VAL A 164 -7.28 48.33 -1.48
C VAL A 164 -6.78 49.70 -1.94
N PHE A 165 -7.62 50.43 -2.69
CA PHE A 165 -7.33 51.79 -3.14
C PHE A 165 -8.39 52.76 -2.63
N LYS A 166 -8.01 54.02 -2.44
CA LYS A 166 -8.93 55.08 -2.01
C LYS A 166 -9.42 55.86 -3.23
N GLN A 167 -10.74 55.90 -3.44
CA GLN A 167 -11.36 56.72 -4.46
C GLN A 167 -12.55 57.48 -3.86
N GLY A 168 -12.56 58.81 -4.00
CA GLY A 168 -13.65 59.64 -3.46
C GLY A 168 -13.84 59.55 -1.93
N GLY A 169 -12.76 59.28 -1.18
CA GLY A 169 -12.81 59.14 0.29
C GLY A 169 -13.28 57.77 0.80
N ARG A 170 -13.71 56.87 -0.10
CA ARG A 170 -14.06 55.48 0.22
C ARG A 170 -12.90 54.54 -0.06
N LEU A 171 -12.77 53.48 0.74
CA LEU A 171 -11.85 52.38 0.51
C LEU A 171 -12.55 51.38 -0.43
N LEU A 172 -11.99 51.17 -1.61
CA LEU A 172 -12.51 50.25 -2.63
C LEU A 172 -11.51 49.13 -2.88
N LEU A 173 -12.02 47.95 -3.20
CA LEU A 173 -11.26 46.81 -3.68
C LEU A 173 -11.86 46.34 -5.00
N ARG A 174 -11.01 46.14 -6.02
CA ARG A 174 -11.45 45.65 -7.32
C ARG A 174 -11.55 44.13 -7.31
N LEU A 175 -12.75 43.61 -7.50
CA LEU A 175 -13.05 42.18 -7.56
C LEU A 175 -13.49 41.83 -8.98
N GLY A 176 -12.59 41.25 -9.77
CA GLY A 176 -12.82 41.05 -11.20
C GLY A 176 -13.03 42.38 -11.94
N ASP A 177 -14.25 42.61 -12.41
CA ASP A 177 -14.64 43.84 -13.13
C ASP A 177 -15.39 44.87 -12.27
N SER A 178 -15.76 44.54 -11.02
CA SER A 178 -16.49 45.45 -10.14
C SER A 178 -15.62 46.02 -9.02
N ASP A 179 -15.86 47.30 -8.69
CA ASP A 179 -15.26 47.96 -7.53
C ASP A 179 -16.21 47.85 -6.33
N VAL A 180 -15.72 47.29 -5.23
CA VAL A 180 -16.50 46.95 -4.03
C VAL A 180 -16.03 47.79 -2.84
N ASP A 181 -16.96 48.37 -2.08
CA ASP A 181 -16.66 49.06 -0.82
C ASP A 181 -16.04 48.09 0.20
N TYR A 182 -14.81 48.37 0.64
CA TYR A 182 -14.03 47.53 1.54
C TYR A 182 -14.20 47.96 3.00
N ASP A 183 -14.77 47.07 3.82
CA ASP A 183 -14.82 47.23 5.28
C ASP A 183 -13.56 46.62 5.95
N PRO A 184 -12.79 47.38 6.75
CA PRO A 184 -11.63 46.87 7.49
C PRO A 184 -11.92 45.72 8.46
N ALA A 185 -13.17 45.51 8.88
CA ALA A 185 -13.56 44.40 9.75
C ALA A 185 -13.63 43.05 9.02
N PHE A 186 -13.62 43.06 7.68
CA PHE A 186 -13.65 41.85 6.85
C PHE A 186 -12.45 40.93 7.14
N LYS A 187 -12.72 39.63 7.29
CA LYS A 187 -11.68 38.61 7.45
C LYS A 187 -11.91 37.42 6.50
N LEU A 188 -10.83 36.90 5.92
CA LEU A 188 -10.85 35.72 5.05
C LEU A 188 -10.11 34.56 5.72
N PHE A 189 -10.75 33.39 5.76
CA PHE A 189 -10.19 32.13 6.23
C PHE A 189 -10.24 31.09 5.11
N LEU A 190 -9.16 30.35 4.93
CA LEU A 190 -9.00 29.37 3.87
C LEU A 190 -8.71 28.00 4.50
N THR A 191 -9.41 26.94 4.11
CA THR A 191 -9.13 25.57 4.61
C THR A 191 -8.97 24.57 3.48
N THR A 192 -8.07 23.60 3.68
CA THR A 192 -7.89 22.45 2.78
C THR A 192 -7.97 21.15 3.55
N LYS A 193 -8.58 20.12 2.93
CA LYS A 193 -8.62 18.76 3.45
C LYS A 193 -7.42 17.92 3.02
N LEU A 194 -6.59 18.41 2.10
CA LEU A 194 -5.40 17.71 1.67
C LEU A 194 -4.41 17.67 2.83
N PRO A 195 -3.90 16.49 3.26
CA PRO A 195 -3.02 16.41 4.42
C PRO A 195 -1.62 16.99 4.16
N ASN A 196 -1.14 16.95 2.91
CA ASN A 196 0.14 17.50 2.51
C ASN A 196 0.05 18.12 1.09
N PRO A 197 -0.55 19.31 0.93
CA PRO A 197 -0.69 19.98 -0.36
C PRO A 197 0.65 20.57 -0.83
N HIS A 198 0.95 20.44 -2.12
CA HIS A 198 2.13 21.06 -2.72
C HIS A 198 1.80 22.43 -3.31
N TYR A 199 2.03 23.48 -2.53
CA TYR A 199 1.83 24.86 -2.99
C TYR A 199 3.06 25.43 -3.69
N LEU A 200 2.83 26.25 -4.72
CA LEU A 200 3.88 27.04 -5.36
C LEU A 200 4.42 28.11 -4.37
N PRO A 201 5.71 28.50 -4.46
CA PRO A 201 6.30 29.53 -3.59
C PRO A 201 5.50 30.84 -3.53
N GLU A 202 4.83 31.18 -4.63
CA GLU A 202 3.94 32.35 -4.74
C GLU A 202 2.80 32.34 -3.71
N VAL A 203 2.26 31.17 -3.36
CA VAL A 203 1.19 31.03 -2.36
C VAL A 203 1.73 31.35 -0.96
N TYR A 204 2.90 30.83 -0.59
CA TYR A 204 3.54 31.09 0.72
C TYR A 204 3.87 32.57 0.96
N ILE A 205 4.06 33.35 -0.11
CA ILE A 205 4.28 34.80 -0.01
C ILE A 205 2.96 35.53 0.30
N LYS A 206 1.84 35.06 -0.24
CA LYS A 206 0.53 35.73 -0.16
C LYS A 206 -0.24 35.37 1.11
N VAL A 207 -0.22 34.10 1.51
CA VAL A 207 -1.00 33.59 2.65
C VAL A 207 -0.09 32.99 3.71
N THR A 208 -0.53 33.02 4.96
CA THR A 208 0.14 32.29 6.04
C THR A 208 -0.39 30.86 6.05
N VAL A 209 0.41 29.91 5.57
CA VAL A 209 0.06 28.49 5.61
C VAL A 209 0.24 27.97 7.04
N ILE A 210 -0.78 27.37 7.63
CA ILE A 210 -0.78 26.85 8.99
C ILE A 210 -1.14 25.37 8.96
N ASN A 211 -0.28 24.55 9.54
CA ASN A 211 -0.51 23.12 9.67
C ASN A 211 -1.41 22.83 10.88
N PHE A 212 -2.66 22.47 10.63
CA PHE A 212 -3.67 22.06 11.63
C PHE A 212 -3.87 20.54 11.70
N THR A 213 -2.95 19.74 11.16
CA THR A 213 -3.01 18.28 11.28
C THR A 213 -2.95 17.87 12.75
N VAL A 214 -3.87 17.00 13.17
CA VAL A 214 -3.93 16.48 14.53
C VAL A 214 -2.65 15.69 14.84
N THR A 215 -1.99 16.02 15.95
CA THR A 215 -0.80 15.32 16.47
C THR A 215 -1.19 14.11 17.32
N MET A 216 -0.23 13.20 17.55
CA MET A 216 -0.47 12.02 18.40
C MET A 216 -0.88 12.41 19.83
N ASP A 217 -0.18 13.37 20.40
CA ASP A 217 -0.45 13.89 21.75
C ASP A 217 -1.79 14.64 21.81
N GLY A 218 -2.10 15.45 20.78
CA GLY A 218 -3.36 16.18 20.71
C GLY A 218 -4.58 15.26 20.63
N LEU A 219 -4.50 14.17 19.86
CA LEU A 219 -5.55 13.17 19.81
C LEU A 219 -5.63 12.34 21.10
N GLU A 220 -4.49 12.00 21.69
CA GLU A 220 -4.44 11.27 22.96
C GLU A 220 -5.17 12.04 24.06
N ASP A 221 -4.92 13.35 24.20
CA ASP A 221 -5.61 14.19 25.16
C ASP A 221 -7.12 14.32 24.89
N GLN A 222 -7.51 14.33 23.61
CA GLN A 222 -8.92 14.33 23.21
C GLN A 222 -9.61 13.02 23.59
N LEU A 223 -9.03 11.88 23.24
CA LEU A 223 -9.55 10.56 23.58
C LEU A 223 -9.55 10.32 25.10
N LEU A 224 -8.57 10.85 25.82
CA LEU A 224 -8.55 10.81 27.28
C LEU A 224 -9.75 11.54 27.89
N GLY A 225 -10.13 12.69 27.32
CA GLY A 225 -11.36 13.38 27.71
C GLY A 225 -12.60 12.52 27.49
N ASP A 226 -12.69 11.79 26.39
CA ASP A 226 -13.82 10.91 26.09
C ASP A 226 -13.86 9.68 27.01
N VAL A 227 -12.71 9.02 27.28
CA VAL A 227 -12.60 7.90 28.23
C VAL A 227 -13.10 8.32 29.62
N VAL A 228 -12.62 9.45 30.13
CA VAL A 228 -12.98 9.92 31.47
C VAL A 228 -14.44 10.35 31.53
N ARG A 229 -14.98 10.93 30.46
CA ARG A 229 -16.42 11.27 30.38
C ARG A 229 -17.32 10.03 30.50
N HIS A 230 -16.91 8.90 29.93
CA HIS A 230 -17.69 7.65 30.01
C HIS A 230 -17.48 6.89 31.33
N GLU A 231 -16.23 6.73 31.77
CA GLU A 231 -15.91 5.92 32.96
C GLU A 231 -16.13 6.68 34.28
N ARG A 232 -15.81 7.98 34.31
CA ARG A 232 -15.89 8.85 35.49
C ARG A 232 -16.45 10.24 35.15
N PRO A 233 -17.73 10.33 34.77
CA PRO A 233 -18.37 11.61 34.42
C PRO A 233 -18.31 12.63 35.55
N ASP A 234 -18.28 12.16 36.81
CA ASP A 234 -18.16 13.00 38.00
C ASP A 234 -16.85 13.81 38.04
N ILE A 235 -15.75 13.23 37.57
CA ILE A 235 -14.43 13.89 37.52
C ILE A 235 -14.41 14.92 36.39
N GLU A 236 -14.97 14.58 35.23
CA GLU A 236 -15.00 15.47 34.07
C GLU A 236 -15.94 16.68 34.29
N GLU A 237 -17.10 16.47 34.91
CA GLU A 237 -17.99 17.57 35.30
C GLU A 237 -17.34 18.49 36.34
N LYS A 238 -16.67 17.92 37.35
CA LYS A 238 -15.91 18.69 38.34
C LYS A 238 -14.81 19.51 37.68
N LYS A 239 -14.07 18.93 36.74
CA LYS A 239 -13.05 19.63 35.96
C LYS A 239 -13.65 20.79 35.19
N ASN A 240 -14.71 20.56 34.41
CA ASN A 240 -15.36 21.60 33.62
C ASN A 240 -15.90 22.73 34.50
N ARG A 241 -16.53 22.41 35.63
CA ARG A 241 -16.99 23.42 36.60
C ARG A 241 -15.82 24.21 37.19
N LEU A 242 -14.74 23.53 37.60
CA LEU A 242 -13.57 24.17 38.18
C LEU A 242 -12.89 25.09 37.16
N VAL A 243 -12.79 24.67 35.91
CA VAL A 243 -12.22 25.47 34.80
C VAL A 243 -13.03 26.75 34.57
N VAL A 244 -14.37 26.66 34.55
CA VAL A 244 -15.27 27.82 34.39
C VAL A 244 -15.17 28.76 35.58
N THR A 245 -15.21 28.23 36.81
CA THR A 245 -15.11 29.05 38.03
C THR A 245 -13.76 29.76 38.09
N MET A 246 -12.65 29.08 37.78
CA MET A 246 -11.34 29.70 37.76
C MET A 246 -11.20 30.80 36.69
N ALA A 247 -11.85 30.64 35.53
CA ALA A 247 -11.87 31.66 34.50
C ALA A 247 -12.68 32.91 34.94
N GLN A 248 -13.83 32.69 35.58
CA GLN A 248 -14.63 33.78 36.17
C GLN A 248 -13.86 34.50 37.28
N ASP A 249 -13.20 33.76 38.17
CA ASP A 249 -12.39 34.30 39.27
C ASP A 249 -11.22 35.15 38.73
N LYS A 250 -10.50 34.68 37.70
CA LYS A 250 -9.42 35.46 37.06
C LYS A 250 -9.94 36.72 36.36
N ARG A 251 -11.09 36.63 35.68
CA ARG A 251 -11.74 37.78 35.05
C ARG A 251 -12.20 38.81 36.09
N GLN A 252 -12.80 38.37 37.18
CA GLN A 252 -13.22 39.25 38.28
C GLN A 252 -12.01 39.94 38.93
N LEU A 253 -10.88 39.24 39.10
CA LEU A 253 -9.64 39.87 39.58
C LEU A 253 -9.19 41.01 38.66
N GLN A 254 -9.20 40.78 37.34
CA GLN A 254 -8.82 41.80 36.36
C GLN A 254 -9.81 42.97 36.34
N GLU A 255 -11.12 42.71 36.37
CA GLU A 255 -12.15 43.77 36.44
C GLU A 255 -12.03 44.60 37.73
N ILE A 256 -11.68 43.96 38.86
CA ILE A 256 -11.41 44.66 40.13
C ILE A 256 -10.16 45.53 40.00
N GLU A 257 -9.07 45.04 39.41
CA GLU A 257 -7.85 45.82 39.16
C GLU A 257 -8.12 47.02 38.25
N ASP A 258 -8.82 46.81 37.13
CA ASP A 258 -9.21 47.88 36.20
C ASP A 258 -10.13 48.89 36.87
N ARG A 259 -11.06 48.45 37.73
CA ARG A 259 -11.94 49.34 38.50
C ARG A 259 -11.14 50.19 39.48
N ILE A 260 -10.19 49.60 40.20
CA ILE A 260 -9.29 50.32 41.12
C ILE A 260 -8.47 51.36 40.34
N LEU A 261 -7.89 50.98 39.21
CA LEU A 261 -7.10 51.87 38.35
C LEU A 261 -7.94 53.02 37.79
N LYS A 262 -9.16 52.72 37.33
CA LYS A 262 -10.09 53.72 36.82
C LYS A 262 -10.48 54.73 37.90
N GLN A 263 -10.88 54.29 39.09
CA GLN A 263 -11.23 55.18 40.19
C GLN A 263 -10.03 56.01 40.70
N LEU A 264 -8.82 55.43 40.72
CA LEU A 264 -7.59 56.17 41.02
C LEU A 264 -7.22 57.20 39.93
N SER A 265 -7.59 56.94 38.67
CA SER A 265 -7.35 57.87 37.56
C SER A 265 -8.39 59.00 37.48
N GLU A 266 -9.62 58.73 37.89
CA GLU A 266 -10.74 59.69 37.87
C GLU A 266 -10.76 60.60 39.11
N SER A 267 -10.10 60.19 40.20
CA SER A 267 -9.96 61.00 41.41
C SER A 267 -8.94 62.14 41.20
N ALA A 268 -9.44 63.36 40.98
CA ALA A 268 -8.64 64.57 40.89
C ALA A 268 -8.73 65.37 42.21
N GLY A 269 -7.69 65.30 43.04
CA GLY A 269 -7.63 66.02 44.32
C GLY A 269 -6.92 65.24 45.44
N ASN A 270 -7.18 65.60 46.69
CA ASN A 270 -6.65 64.88 47.85
C ASN A 270 -7.42 63.55 48.02
N VAL A 271 -6.75 62.44 47.74
CA VAL A 271 -7.32 61.07 47.72
C VAL A 271 -8.00 60.66 49.04
N LEU A 272 -7.68 61.35 50.14
CA LEU A 272 -8.26 61.14 51.47
C LEU A 272 -9.68 61.71 51.63
N ASP A 273 -10.12 62.60 50.73
CA ASP A 273 -11.44 63.24 50.79
C ASP A 273 -12.51 62.44 50.01
N ASP A 274 -12.09 61.44 49.21
CA ASP A 274 -12.97 60.60 48.39
C ASP A 274 -13.37 59.33 49.17
N GLN A 275 -14.44 59.45 49.95
CA GLN A 275 -14.91 58.39 50.84
C GLN A 275 -15.39 57.15 50.06
N ASP A 276 -15.97 57.35 48.87
CA ASP A 276 -16.38 56.27 47.96
C ASP A 276 -15.17 55.49 47.46
N LEU A 277 -14.05 56.15 47.15
CA LEU A 277 -12.81 55.49 46.75
C LEU A 277 -12.25 54.61 47.88
N ILE A 278 -12.26 55.09 49.12
CA ILE A 278 -11.75 54.34 50.29
C ILE A 278 -12.59 53.08 50.56
N ASP A 279 -13.92 53.21 50.53
CA ASP A 279 -14.84 52.08 50.74
C ASP A 279 -14.77 51.07 49.57
N THR A 280 -14.62 51.57 48.34
CA THR A 280 -14.44 50.71 47.17
C THR A 280 -13.09 50.00 47.20
N LEU A 281 -12.01 50.64 47.67
CA LEU A 281 -10.69 50.02 47.84
C LEU A 281 -10.70 48.94 48.93
N GLN A 282 -11.31 49.20 50.09
CA GLN A 282 -11.41 48.20 51.16
C GLN A 282 -12.22 46.97 50.73
N SER A 283 -13.40 47.20 50.12
CA SER A 283 -14.24 46.11 49.63
C SER A 283 -13.56 45.32 48.51
N SER A 284 -12.88 46.00 47.57
CA SER A 284 -12.14 45.38 46.45
C SER A 284 -10.91 44.60 46.90
N ASN A 285 -10.20 45.06 47.93
CA ASN A 285 -9.03 44.36 48.48
C ASN A 285 -9.43 43.11 49.26
N ALA A 286 -10.53 43.18 50.02
CA ALA A 286 -11.11 42.02 50.70
C ALA A 286 -11.56 40.94 49.70
N THR A 287 -12.29 41.33 48.64
CA THR A 287 -12.72 40.38 47.59
C THR A 287 -11.54 39.83 46.80
N SER A 288 -10.55 40.65 46.43
CA SER A 288 -9.33 40.19 45.74
C SER A 288 -8.57 39.13 46.54
N ARG A 289 -8.45 39.28 47.86
CA ARG A 289 -7.80 38.29 48.72
C ARG A 289 -8.55 36.96 48.76
N ILE A 290 -9.88 37.00 48.90
CA ILE A 290 -10.73 35.80 48.90
C ILE A 290 -10.62 35.07 47.55
N ILE A 291 -10.63 35.81 46.45
CA ILE A 291 -10.51 35.21 45.12
C ILE A 291 -9.11 34.59 44.92
N LYS A 292 -8.03 35.25 45.41
CA LYS A 292 -6.67 34.67 45.36
C LYS A 292 -6.54 33.36 46.13
N GLU A 293 -7.10 33.29 47.34
CA GLU A 293 -7.12 32.05 48.13
C GLU A 293 -7.92 30.95 47.41
N ARG A 294 -9.08 31.29 46.82
CA ARG A 294 -9.90 30.33 46.04
C ARG A 294 -9.21 29.84 44.76
N VAL A 295 -8.46 30.71 44.07
CA VAL A 295 -7.67 30.33 42.88
C VAL A 295 -6.60 29.32 43.27
N LEU A 296 -5.89 29.52 44.39
CA LEU A 296 -4.91 28.56 44.90
C LEU A 296 -5.52 27.20 45.28
N GLU A 297 -6.68 27.20 45.94
CA GLU A 297 -7.41 25.96 46.23
C GLU A 297 -7.86 25.25 44.94
N SER A 298 -8.36 26.01 43.96
CA SER A 298 -8.76 25.48 42.66
C SER A 298 -7.59 24.86 41.90
N GLU A 299 -6.40 25.48 41.95
CA GLU A 299 -5.17 24.94 41.35
C GLU A 299 -4.73 23.61 42.01
N SER A 300 -4.80 23.51 43.34
CA SER A 300 -4.52 22.23 44.03
C SER A 300 -5.52 21.13 43.67
N THR A 301 -6.80 21.48 43.55
CA THR A 301 -7.86 20.54 43.16
C THR A 301 -7.72 20.11 41.70
N GLU A 302 -7.29 21.01 40.82
CA GLU A 302 -6.97 20.71 39.41
C GLU A 302 -5.85 19.66 39.30
N LEU A 303 -4.81 19.75 40.13
CA LEU A 303 -3.74 18.75 40.17
C LEU A 303 -4.25 17.36 40.58
N GLU A 304 -5.14 17.27 41.57
CA GLU A 304 -5.75 16.00 41.99
C GLU A 304 -6.63 15.40 40.90
N ILE A 305 -7.45 16.23 40.24
CA ILE A 305 -8.29 15.83 39.11
C ILE A 305 -7.42 15.32 37.95
N ASN A 306 -6.33 16.03 37.64
CA ASN A 306 -5.41 15.62 36.59
C ASN A 306 -4.73 14.29 36.93
N ARG A 307 -4.30 14.05 38.18
CA ARG A 307 -3.78 12.73 38.60
C ARG A 307 -4.78 11.60 38.39
N ALA A 308 -6.05 11.82 38.72
CA ALA A 308 -7.09 10.82 38.51
C ALA A 308 -7.35 10.57 37.01
N ARG A 309 -7.27 11.61 36.18
CA ARG A 309 -7.41 11.54 34.73
C ARG A 309 -6.25 10.77 34.09
N GLU A 310 -5.03 11.02 34.54
CA GLU A 310 -3.80 10.38 34.06
C GLU A 310 -3.82 8.84 34.22
N ALA A 311 -4.54 8.31 35.21
CA ALA A 311 -4.70 6.87 35.38
C ALA A 311 -5.36 6.17 34.16
N TYR A 312 -6.14 6.91 33.36
CA TYR A 312 -6.81 6.40 32.16
C TYR A 312 -6.01 6.64 30.87
N ARG A 313 -4.86 7.34 30.93
CA ARG A 313 -4.06 7.72 29.76
C ARG A 313 -3.68 6.51 28.90
N GLY A 314 -3.35 5.37 29.51
CA GLY A 314 -2.99 4.15 28.77
C GLY A 314 -4.04 3.68 27.75
N VAL A 315 -5.33 3.88 28.02
CA VAL A 315 -6.43 3.55 27.08
C VAL A 315 -6.43 4.53 25.91
N ALA A 316 -6.25 5.82 26.20
CA ALA A 316 -6.21 6.89 25.21
C ALA A 316 -4.97 6.83 24.32
N THR A 317 -3.78 6.57 24.89
CA THR A 317 -2.54 6.35 24.14
C THR A 317 -2.69 5.19 23.16
N ARG A 318 -3.32 4.08 23.61
CA ARG A 318 -3.60 2.95 22.73
C ARG A 318 -4.59 3.31 21.61
N GLY A 319 -5.64 4.07 21.91
CA GLY A 319 -6.59 4.57 20.92
C GLY A 319 -5.93 5.48 19.87
N SER A 320 -5.07 6.40 20.32
CA SER A 320 -4.30 7.30 19.44
C SER A 320 -3.38 6.52 18.50
N LEU A 321 -2.60 5.55 19.03
CA LEU A 321 -1.75 4.67 18.23
C LEU A 321 -2.53 3.95 17.12
N ILE A 322 -3.68 3.35 17.46
CA ILE A 322 -4.50 2.63 16.48
C ILE A 322 -5.05 3.59 15.44
N TYR A 323 -5.50 4.78 15.82
CA TYR A 323 -6.02 5.77 14.88
C TYR A 323 -4.97 6.19 13.84
N PHE A 324 -3.73 6.48 14.24
CA PHE A 324 -2.70 6.87 13.28
C PHE A 324 -2.32 5.72 12.33
N VAL A 325 -2.34 4.47 12.80
CA VAL A 325 -2.18 3.32 11.90
C VAL A 325 -3.35 3.24 10.91
N VAL A 326 -4.59 3.45 11.37
CA VAL A 326 -5.78 3.47 10.51
C VAL A 326 -5.75 4.62 9.51
N ALA A 327 -5.32 5.81 9.91
CA ALA A 327 -5.20 6.98 9.05
C ALA A 327 -4.16 6.76 7.94
N ASN A 328 -3.07 6.05 8.25
CA ASN A 328 -2.04 5.70 7.26
C ASN A 328 -2.52 4.69 6.21
N LEU A 329 -3.59 3.91 6.46
CA LEU A 329 -4.12 2.96 5.48
C LEU A 329 -4.57 3.64 4.18
N ALA A 330 -4.96 4.92 4.25
CA ALA A 330 -5.30 5.74 3.09
C ALA A 330 -4.14 5.89 2.07
N LEU A 331 -2.89 5.71 2.51
CA LEU A 331 -1.71 5.74 1.63
C LEU A 331 -1.55 4.42 0.85
N ILE A 332 -2.11 3.31 1.34
CA ILE A 332 -2.07 2.00 0.68
C ILE A 332 -3.11 1.97 -0.45
N ASP A 333 -4.36 2.24 -0.11
CA ASP A 333 -5.47 2.29 -1.07
C ASP A 333 -6.35 3.53 -0.80
N PRO A 334 -6.68 4.32 -1.83
CA PRO A 334 -7.55 5.50 -1.69
C PRO A 334 -8.93 5.22 -1.09
N MET A 335 -9.43 3.97 -1.13
CA MET A 335 -10.69 3.57 -0.50
C MET A 335 -10.60 3.46 1.02
N TYR A 336 -9.41 3.34 1.60
CA TYR A 336 -9.20 3.14 3.04
C TYR A 336 -9.20 4.46 3.81
N GLN A 337 -10.21 5.28 3.53
CA GLN A 337 -10.39 6.58 4.17
C GLN A 337 -11.35 6.44 5.35
N TYR A 338 -10.84 6.71 6.56
CA TYR A 338 -11.62 6.70 7.78
C TYR A 338 -11.55 8.07 8.45
N SER A 339 -12.70 8.60 8.83
CA SER A 339 -12.76 9.89 9.52
C SER A 339 -12.52 9.73 11.02
N LEU A 340 -12.00 10.78 11.66
CA LEU A 340 -11.87 10.81 13.12
C LEU A 340 -13.22 10.63 13.85
N PRO A 341 -14.34 11.26 13.41
CA PRO A 341 -15.66 10.98 14.01
C PRO A 341 -16.11 9.53 13.86
N PHE A 342 -15.80 8.85 12.75
CA PHE A 342 -16.08 7.43 12.60
C PHE A 342 -15.30 6.60 13.63
N PHE A 343 -14.01 6.88 13.79
CA PHE A 343 -13.17 6.23 14.79
C PHE A 343 -13.66 6.48 16.22
N GLN A 344 -14.00 7.72 16.56
CA GLN A 344 -14.54 8.09 17.88
C GLN A 344 -15.85 7.35 18.20
N ARG A 345 -16.73 7.15 17.22
CA ARG A 345 -17.95 6.34 17.42
C ARG A 345 -17.61 4.90 17.80
N LEU A 346 -16.69 4.25 17.07
CA LEU A 346 -16.25 2.88 17.39
C LEU A 346 -15.57 2.80 18.76
N PHE A 347 -14.76 3.80 19.08
CA PHE A 347 -14.08 3.91 20.37
C PHE A 347 -15.07 4.04 21.53
N ASN A 348 -16.14 4.83 21.37
CA ASN A 348 -17.15 5.01 22.42
C ASN A 348 -17.97 3.74 22.68
N VAL A 349 -18.30 2.98 21.63
CA VAL A 349 -19.01 1.67 21.79
C VAL A 349 -18.20 0.68 22.63
N CYS A 350 -16.86 0.77 22.56
CA CYS A 350 -15.99 -0.11 23.34
C CYS A 350 -16.18 0.05 24.86
N PHE A 351 -16.57 1.22 25.36
CA PHE A 351 -16.79 1.41 26.80
C PHE A 351 -18.06 0.69 27.30
N ASP A 352 -19.09 0.67 26.46
CA ASP A 352 -20.40 0.09 26.79
C ASP A 352 -20.38 -1.44 26.71
N GLU A 353 -19.73 -2.01 25.67
CA GLU A 353 -19.69 -3.46 25.43
C GLU A 353 -18.56 -4.19 26.16
N ALA A 354 -17.48 -3.49 26.56
CA ALA A 354 -16.34 -4.14 27.22
C ALA A 354 -16.71 -4.72 28.61
N PRO A 355 -16.13 -5.87 28.98
CA PRO A 355 -16.41 -6.52 30.26
C PRO A 355 -16.04 -5.63 31.46
N LYS A 356 -17.03 -5.40 32.34
CA LYS A 356 -16.88 -4.56 33.53
C LYS A 356 -16.04 -5.27 34.60
N ALA A 357 -15.24 -4.50 35.34
CA ALA A 357 -14.42 -5.00 36.46
C ALA A 357 -14.29 -3.92 37.54
N ASP A 358 -14.30 -4.33 38.81
CA ASP A 358 -14.25 -3.39 39.96
C ASP A 358 -12.83 -2.84 40.19
N ALA A 359 -11.80 -3.62 39.84
CA ALA A 359 -10.41 -3.20 39.95
C ALA A 359 -10.00 -2.38 38.72
N LEU A 360 -9.53 -1.15 38.94
CA LEU A 360 -9.14 -0.23 37.87
C LEU A 360 -8.12 -0.84 36.90
N ALA A 361 -7.05 -1.47 37.40
CA ALA A 361 -6.02 -2.08 36.54
C ALA A 361 -6.57 -3.18 35.62
N GLN A 362 -7.49 -4.01 36.13
CA GLN A 362 -8.13 -5.07 35.34
C GLN A 362 -9.13 -4.49 34.34
N ARG A 363 -9.91 -3.46 34.74
CA ARG A 363 -10.80 -2.73 33.82
C ARG A 363 -10.03 -2.08 32.68
N LEU A 364 -8.91 -1.43 32.95
CA LEU A 364 -8.05 -0.80 31.93
C LEU A 364 -7.50 -1.85 30.94
N THR A 365 -7.08 -3.02 31.42
CA THR A 365 -6.60 -4.12 30.56
C THR A 365 -7.72 -4.64 29.66
N ASN A 366 -8.90 -4.89 30.24
CA ASN A 366 -10.08 -5.33 29.49
C ASN A 366 -10.48 -4.32 28.39
N LEU A 367 -10.45 -3.02 28.71
CA LEU A 367 -10.73 -1.95 27.74
C LEU A 367 -9.70 -1.93 26.62
N ILE A 368 -8.41 -2.03 26.94
CA ILE A 368 -7.31 -2.05 25.96
C ILE A 368 -7.41 -3.26 25.02
N ASP A 369 -7.70 -4.44 25.54
CA ASP A 369 -7.80 -5.65 24.74
C ASP A 369 -9.06 -5.65 23.86
N PHE A 370 -10.21 -5.26 24.45
CA PHE A 370 -11.47 -5.19 23.73
C PHE A 370 -11.44 -4.13 22.63
N GLN A 371 -10.96 -2.91 22.90
CA GLN A 371 -10.89 -1.86 21.89
C GLN A 371 -9.96 -2.24 20.74
N THR A 372 -8.82 -2.89 21.04
CA THR A 372 -7.86 -3.31 20.00
C THR A 372 -8.51 -4.34 19.08
N ARG A 373 -9.24 -5.31 19.65
CA ARG A 373 -9.97 -6.33 18.88
C ARG A 373 -11.16 -5.76 18.11
N TYR A 374 -11.99 -4.96 18.74
CA TYR A 374 -13.22 -4.42 18.14
C TYR A 374 -12.92 -3.48 16.97
N ILE A 375 -11.97 -2.58 17.13
CA ILE A 375 -11.54 -1.67 16.06
C ILE A 375 -10.87 -2.47 14.94
N TYR A 376 -10.01 -3.44 15.27
CA TYR A 376 -9.37 -4.31 14.27
C TYR A 376 -10.40 -5.04 13.40
N VAL A 377 -11.39 -5.69 14.01
CA VAL A 377 -12.43 -6.43 13.28
C VAL A 377 -13.21 -5.49 12.38
N ASN A 378 -13.66 -4.34 12.90
CA ASN A 378 -14.45 -3.37 12.12
C ASN A 378 -13.69 -2.77 10.93
N ILE A 379 -12.41 -2.44 11.12
CA ILE A 379 -11.57 -1.93 10.02
C ILE A 379 -11.32 -3.05 8.99
N CYS A 380 -11.03 -4.28 9.44
CA CYS A 380 -10.78 -5.42 8.55
C CYS A 380 -11.97 -5.78 7.65
N ARG A 381 -13.21 -5.41 8.00
CA ARG A 381 -14.38 -5.56 7.11
C ARG A 381 -14.20 -4.78 5.81
N GLY A 382 -13.53 -3.64 5.86
CA GLY A 382 -13.26 -2.77 4.71
C GLY A 382 -11.89 -2.95 4.05
N LEU A 383 -11.08 -3.91 4.51
CA LEU A 383 -9.73 -4.16 3.99
C LEU A 383 -9.68 -5.42 3.14
N PHE A 384 -8.93 -5.37 2.04
CA PHE A 384 -8.61 -6.55 1.24
C PHE A 384 -7.74 -7.53 2.04
N GLU A 385 -7.86 -8.82 1.75
CA GLU A 385 -7.20 -9.87 2.52
C GLU A 385 -5.67 -9.73 2.52
N VAL A 386 -5.10 -9.18 1.44
CA VAL A 386 -3.66 -8.85 1.32
C VAL A 386 -3.21 -7.86 2.39
N HIS A 387 -4.06 -6.93 2.80
CA HIS A 387 -3.70 -5.83 3.70
C HIS A 387 -4.03 -6.11 5.17
N LYS A 388 -4.80 -7.16 5.48
CA LYS A 388 -5.21 -7.46 6.88
C LYS A 388 -4.04 -7.88 7.76
N VAL A 389 -3.19 -8.80 7.29
CA VAL A 389 -1.99 -9.24 8.03
C VAL A 389 -1.01 -8.07 8.19
N LEU A 390 -0.86 -7.26 7.15
CA LEU A 390 -0.07 -6.03 7.18
C LEU A 390 -0.59 -5.06 8.25
N PHE A 391 -1.90 -4.83 8.31
CA PHE A 391 -2.52 -3.97 9.31
C PHE A 391 -2.31 -4.50 10.74
N SER A 392 -2.48 -5.81 10.96
CA SER A 392 -2.18 -6.44 12.25
C SER A 392 -0.71 -6.28 12.64
N MET A 393 0.21 -6.44 11.69
CA MET A 393 1.63 -6.23 11.91
C MET A 393 1.94 -4.78 12.29
N LEU A 394 1.36 -3.80 11.60
CA LEU A 394 1.57 -2.37 11.89
C LEU A 394 1.06 -1.99 13.27
N ILE A 395 -0.13 -2.46 13.66
CA ILE A 395 -0.65 -2.27 15.02
C ILE A 395 0.32 -2.87 16.04
N CYS A 396 0.70 -4.14 15.86
CA CYS A 396 1.62 -4.84 16.76
C CYS A 396 2.96 -4.10 16.90
N CYS A 397 3.60 -3.75 15.79
CA CYS A 397 4.90 -3.09 15.79
C CYS A 397 4.83 -1.68 16.39
N LYS A 398 3.79 -0.89 16.12
CA LYS A 398 3.64 0.45 16.72
C LYS A 398 3.40 0.39 18.24
N ILE A 399 2.65 -0.60 18.72
CA ILE A 399 2.50 -0.88 20.15
C ILE A 399 3.85 -1.24 20.78
N LEU A 400 4.61 -2.12 20.14
CA LEU A 400 5.90 -2.58 20.64
C LEU A 400 6.97 -1.48 20.61
N LEU A 401 6.97 -0.62 19.58
CA LEU A 401 7.81 0.58 19.49
C LEU A 401 7.49 1.57 20.61
N HIS A 402 6.21 1.85 20.87
CA HIS A 402 5.80 2.75 21.95
C HIS A 402 6.18 2.21 23.33
N SER A 403 6.12 0.89 23.53
CA SER A 403 6.57 0.26 24.79
C SER A 403 8.09 0.12 24.93
N GLY A 404 8.88 0.47 23.91
CA GLY A 404 10.33 0.33 23.90
C GLY A 404 10.84 -1.11 23.78
N ARG A 405 9.95 -2.09 23.49
CA ARG A 405 10.32 -3.50 23.28
C ARG A 405 10.96 -3.75 21.91
N ILE A 406 10.74 -2.84 20.96
CA ILE A 406 11.46 -2.76 19.68
C ILE A 406 12.23 -1.45 19.68
N SER A 407 13.52 -1.51 19.39
CA SER A 407 14.33 -0.31 19.20
C SER A 407 14.03 0.35 17.84
N PRO A 408 14.03 1.69 17.73
CA PRO A 408 13.93 2.38 16.43
C PRO A 408 15.00 1.93 15.42
N MET A 409 16.16 1.48 15.91
CA MET A 409 17.23 0.92 15.06
C MET A 409 16.85 -0.46 14.50
N GLU A 410 16.30 -1.37 15.32
CA GLU A 410 15.82 -2.69 14.85
C GLU A 410 14.71 -2.52 13.80
N TRP A 411 13.81 -1.57 14.01
CA TRP A 411 12.77 -1.22 13.04
C TRP A 411 13.37 -0.65 11.75
N GLY A 412 14.37 0.22 11.85
CA GLY A 412 15.12 0.76 10.72
C GLY A 412 15.77 -0.34 9.87
N PHE A 413 16.44 -1.30 10.50
CA PHE A 413 17.07 -2.43 9.82
C PHE A 413 16.07 -3.37 9.16
N TYR A 414 14.93 -3.65 9.81
CA TYR A 414 13.86 -4.45 9.20
C TYR A 414 13.36 -3.81 7.89
N LEU A 415 13.14 -2.49 7.90
CA LEU A 415 12.54 -1.77 6.78
C LEU A 415 13.51 -1.46 5.63
N ARG A 416 14.69 -0.93 5.97
CA ARG A 416 15.64 -0.38 4.99
C ARG A 416 16.88 -1.25 4.78
N GLY A 417 17.06 -2.28 5.61
CA GLY A 417 18.30 -3.05 5.64
C GLY A 417 19.48 -2.19 6.07
N VAL A 418 20.69 -2.63 5.70
CA VAL A 418 21.93 -1.93 6.00
C VAL A 418 22.19 -0.83 4.95
N PRO A 419 22.47 0.42 5.35
CA PRO A 419 22.82 1.47 4.40
C PRO A 419 24.08 1.10 3.59
N PRO A 420 24.10 1.31 2.27
CA PRO A 420 25.27 1.00 1.46
C PRO A 420 26.47 1.84 1.90
N GLY A 421 27.55 1.16 2.28
CA GLY A 421 28.79 1.78 2.77
C GLY A 421 28.91 1.93 4.28
N SER A 422 27.96 1.43 5.09
CA SER A 422 28.17 1.35 6.56
C SER A 422 29.03 0.15 6.98
N VAL A 423 29.12 -0.88 6.13
CA VAL A 423 29.87 -2.11 6.41
C VAL A 423 31.31 -1.97 5.89
N ASP A 424 32.28 -2.01 6.80
CA ASP A 424 33.69 -2.15 6.46
C ASP A 424 33.96 -3.58 5.97
N ARG A 425 33.90 -3.78 4.64
CA ARG A 425 34.16 -5.08 3.97
C ARG A 425 35.54 -5.70 4.28
N GLY A 426 36.46 -4.92 4.86
CA GLY A 426 37.77 -5.41 5.31
C GLY A 426 37.75 -6.15 6.65
N THR A 427 36.75 -5.91 7.51
CA THR A 427 36.62 -6.52 8.84
C THR A 427 35.51 -7.58 8.91
N GLN A 428 34.64 -7.64 7.91
CA GLN A 428 33.55 -8.60 7.81
C GLN A 428 34.05 -10.01 7.46
N GLN A 429 33.46 -11.05 8.05
CA GLN A 429 33.71 -12.44 7.65
C GLN A 429 33.17 -12.69 6.23
N PRO A 430 33.84 -13.53 5.41
CA PRO A 430 33.34 -13.85 4.07
C PRO A 430 32.03 -14.65 4.17
N ASN A 431 31.14 -14.41 3.21
CA ASN A 431 29.86 -15.12 3.13
C ASN A 431 30.08 -16.65 3.05
N PRO A 432 29.53 -17.45 3.99
CA PRO A 432 29.75 -18.89 4.03
C PRO A 432 29.09 -19.65 2.87
N GLN A 433 28.01 -19.12 2.27
CA GLN A 433 27.26 -19.77 1.18
C GLN A 433 26.71 -18.76 0.15
N PRO A 434 27.52 -18.33 -0.83
CA PRO A 434 27.12 -17.37 -1.86
C PRO A 434 25.97 -17.84 -2.78
N SER A 435 25.72 -19.15 -2.84
CA SER A 435 24.65 -19.73 -3.67
C SER A 435 23.25 -19.51 -3.10
N ARG A 436 23.12 -19.26 -1.78
CA ARG A 436 21.82 -19.14 -1.10
C ARG A 436 21.64 -17.82 -0.36
N LEU A 437 22.72 -17.27 0.22
CA LEU A 437 22.71 -15.96 0.86
C LEU A 437 23.27 -14.93 -0.12
N THR A 438 22.47 -13.91 -0.43
CA THR A 438 22.94 -12.74 -1.17
C THR A 438 23.91 -11.91 -0.32
N GLU A 439 24.78 -11.11 -0.96
CA GLU A 439 25.67 -10.20 -0.23
C GLU A 439 24.89 -9.26 0.70
N ALA A 440 23.75 -8.71 0.24
CA ALA A 440 22.91 -7.83 1.04
C ALA A 440 22.31 -8.51 2.28
N GLN A 441 21.94 -9.80 2.19
CA GLN A 441 21.48 -10.58 3.33
C GLN A 441 22.60 -10.83 4.33
N TRP A 442 23.80 -11.10 3.84
CA TRP A 442 24.98 -11.31 4.69
C TRP A 442 25.42 -10.03 5.41
N ASP A 443 25.37 -8.89 4.72
CA ASP A 443 25.61 -7.57 5.30
C ASP A 443 24.64 -7.28 6.45
N LEU A 444 23.35 -7.59 6.26
CA LEU A 444 22.35 -7.48 7.33
C LEU A 444 22.67 -8.38 8.52
N LEU A 445 22.94 -9.66 8.30
CA LEU A 445 23.25 -10.61 9.38
C LEU A 445 24.52 -10.22 10.15
N SER A 446 25.51 -9.62 9.47
CA SER A 446 26.75 -9.16 10.08
C SER A 446 26.52 -7.95 10.99
N GLU A 447 25.76 -6.96 10.54
CA GLU A 447 25.42 -5.77 11.34
C GLU A 447 24.49 -6.10 12.51
N LEU A 448 23.62 -7.10 12.36
CA LEU A 448 22.76 -7.57 13.46
C LEU A 448 23.57 -8.04 14.67
N GLU A 449 24.76 -8.63 14.45
CA GLU A 449 25.63 -9.09 15.54
C GLU A 449 26.13 -7.94 16.42
N GLY A 450 26.34 -6.75 15.84
CA GLY A 450 26.75 -5.53 16.57
C GLY A 450 25.61 -4.76 17.22
N LEU A 451 24.35 -5.18 17.00
CA LEU A 451 23.18 -4.42 17.41
C LEU A 451 22.91 -4.51 18.91
N VAL A 452 22.78 -3.35 19.57
CA VAL A 452 22.31 -3.24 20.96
C VAL A 452 20.78 -3.40 20.96
N THR A 453 20.31 -4.54 21.42
CA THR A 453 18.89 -4.93 21.37
C THR A 453 18.06 -4.30 22.50
N SER A 454 18.65 -4.15 23.68
CA SER A 454 18.03 -3.39 24.79
C SER A 454 19.09 -2.92 25.78
N SER A 455 18.84 -1.79 26.45
CA SER A 455 19.60 -1.35 27.61
C SER A 455 18.78 -1.63 28.86
N GLN A 456 19.17 -2.62 29.67
CA GLN A 456 18.55 -2.82 30.99
C GLN A 456 19.33 -2.01 32.04
N VAL A 457 18.60 -1.35 32.94
CA VAL A 457 19.21 -0.72 34.12
C VAL A 457 19.37 -1.81 35.16
N SER A 458 20.61 -2.19 35.44
CA SER A 458 20.91 -3.12 36.54
C SER A 458 20.51 -2.51 37.88
N SER A 459 20.30 -3.35 38.89
CA SER A 459 19.98 -2.94 40.27
C SER A 459 21.05 -2.03 40.93
N GLU A 460 22.20 -1.84 40.29
CA GLU A 460 23.30 -0.96 40.75
C GLU A 460 23.44 0.34 39.92
N GLY A 461 22.55 0.59 38.95
CA GLY A 461 22.51 1.84 38.19
C GLY A 461 23.42 1.89 36.94
N GLU A 462 24.12 0.79 36.61
CA GLU A 462 24.86 0.66 35.35
C GLU A 462 23.93 0.12 34.24
N LYS A 463 24.01 0.73 33.05
CA LYS A 463 23.27 0.29 31.85
C LYS A 463 23.99 -0.91 31.25
N GLU A 464 23.44 -2.12 31.40
CA GLU A 464 23.92 -3.29 30.66
C GLU A 464 23.30 -3.30 29.27
N GLU A 465 24.15 -3.24 28.25
CA GLU A 465 23.77 -3.36 26.84
C GLU A 465 23.64 -4.86 26.48
N LEU A 466 22.42 -5.31 26.19
CA LEU A 466 22.16 -6.67 25.73
C LEU A 466 22.34 -6.77 24.21
N HIS A 467 23.23 -7.66 23.78
CA HIS A 467 23.45 -8.02 22.37
C HIS A 467 22.78 -9.37 22.05
N GLY A 468 21.50 -9.36 21.69
CA GLY A 468 20.72 -10.58 21.46
C GLY A 468 21.25 -11.48 20.33
N PHE A 469 22.02 -10.93 19.38
CA PHE A 469 22.53 -11.61 18.19
C PHE A 469 24.04 -11.95 18.24
N GLN A 470 24.69 -11.79 19.41
CA GLN A 470 26.12 -12.04 19.54
C GLN A 470 26.49 -13.48 19.13
N GLY A 471 27.51 -13.64 18.27
CA GLY A 471 27.98 -14.94 17.78
C GLY A 471 27.20 -15.52 16.59
N LEU A 472 26.26 -14.77 15.99
CA LEU A 472 25.44 -15.26 14.88
C LEU A 472 26.28 -15.67 13.65
N CYS A 473 27.21 -14.82 13.20
CA CYS A 473 28.03 -15.11 12.02
C CYS A 473 28.91 -16.35 12.22
N THR A 474 29.44 -16.53 13.44
CA THR A 474 30.23 -17.72 13.79
C THR A 474 29.39 -18.99 13.78
N SER A 475 28.13 -18.93 14.26
CA SER A 475 27.20 -20.07 14.23
C SER A 475 26.81 -20.47 12.81
N LEU A 476 26.50 -19.48 11.96
CA LEU A 476 26.13 -19.72 10.56
C LEU A 476 27.27 -20.35 9.76
N THR A 477 28.51 -19.93 10.03
CA THR A 477 29.72 -20.47 9.39
C THR A 477 29.99 -21.92 9.84
N ASN A 478 29.85 -22.20 11.14
CA ASN A 478 30.22 -23.51 11.71
C ASN A 478 29.12 -24.57 11.60
N VAL A 479 27.83 -24.19 11.60
CA VAL A 479 26.70 -25.13 11.79
C VAL A 479 25.58 -24.93 10.75
N TRP A 480 25.93 -24.61 9.52
CA TRP A 480 24.97 -24.34 8.43
C TRP A 480 23.93 -25.45 8.20
N SER A 481 24.33 -26.73 8.27
CA SER A 481 23.42 -27.86 8.02
C SER A 481 22.26 -27.93 9.00
N ARG A 482 22.46 -27.56 10.28
CA ARG A 482 21.35 -27.54 11.26
C ARG A 482 20.42 -26.36 11.06
N TRP A 483 20.94 -25.21 10.63
CA TRP A 483 20.10 -24.06 10.24
C TRP A 483 19.16 -24.44 9.09
N MET A 484 19.67 -25.22 8.14
CA MET A 484 18.88 -25.77 7.04
C MET A 484 17.80 -26.74 7.52
N THR A 485 18.15 -27.73 8.34
CA THR A 485 17.17 -28.68 8.90
C THR A 485 16.09 -27.98 9.73
N TRP A 486 16.46 -26.90 10.43
CA TRP A 486 15.50 -26.09 11.17
C TRP A 486 14.54 -25.35 10.23
N LEU A 487 15.02 -24.71 9.17
CA LEU A 487 14.17 -24.00 8.20
C LEU A 487 13.22 -24.91 7.39
N GLU A 488 13.59 -26.18 7.23
CA GLU A 488 12.77 -27.22 6.57
C GLU A 488 11.65 -27.75 7.46
N ASP A 489 11.72 -27.57 8.78
CA ASP A 489 10.67 -27.99 9.71
C ASP A 489 9.42 -27.11 9.53
N PRO A 490 8.24 -27.68 9.22
CA PRO A 490 6.99 -26.91 9.10
C PRO A 490 6.60 -26.19 10.40
N ALA A 491 7.12 -26.60 11.57
CA ALA A 491 6.85 -26.00 12.88
C ALA A 491 8.09 -25.31 13.50
N PHE A 492 9.05 -24.87 12.67
CA PHE A 492 10.34 -24.33 13.11
C PHE A 492 10.26 -23.19 14.14
N LEU A 493 9.22 -22.36 14.11
CA LEU A 493 9.02 -21.26 15.08
C LEU A 493 8.42 -21.72 16.41
N SER A 494 7.61 -22.78 16.40
CA SER A 494 6.99 -23.35 17.60
C SER A 494 7.95 -24.25 18.37
N SER A 495 8.90 -24.89 17.67
CA SER A 495 9.97 -25.70 18.24
C SER A 495 11.21 -24.84 18.53
N ALA A 496 11.18 -24.06 19.62
CA ALA A 496 12.31 -23.21 20.01
C ALA A 496 13.63 -23.99 20.28
N VAL A 497 13.53 -25.30 20.54
CA VAL A 497 14.66 -26.18 20.89
C VAL A 497 15.42 -26.67 19.65
N SER A 498 14.81 -26.67 18.46
CA SER A 498 15.47 -27.12 17.22
C SER A 498 16.29 -26.03 16.54
N CYS A 499 16.16 -24.76 16.94
CA CYS A 499 16.96 -23.65 16.42
C CYS A 499 18.43 -23.78 16.87
N PRO A 500 19.41 -23.69 15.95
CA PRO A 500 20.82 -23.78 16.32
C PRO A 500 21.27 -22.63 17.24
N GLY A 501 21.94 -22.96 18.35
CA GLY A 501 22.42 -21.98 19.34
C GLY A 501 21.36 -21.57 20.37
N ALA A 502 21.64 -20.52 21.15
CA ALA A 502 20.68 -19.98 22.14
C ALA A 502 19.62 -19.05 21.50
N PHE A 503 19.70 -18.80 20.18
CA PHE A 503 18.89 -17.80 19.47
C PHE A 503 17.38 -18.13 19.44
N GLY A 504 17.00 -19.41 19.56
CA GLY A 504 15.59 -19.82 19.63
C GLY A 504 14.87 -19.35 20.90
N THR A 505 15.60 -19.24 22.02
CA THR A 505 15.07 -18.86 23.34
C THR A 505 15.48 -17.46 23.79
N SER A 506 16.63 -16.95 23.32
CA SER A 506 17.12 -15.61 23.69
C SER A 506 16.43 -14.48 22.93
N LEU A 507 15.99 -14.73 21.68
CA LEU A 507 15.42 -13.69 20.81
C LEU A 507 13.93 -13.47 21.05
N ASN A 508 13.53 -12.20 21.07
CA ASN A 508 12.13 -11.80 21.08
C ASN A 508 11.43 -12.16 19.75
N ALA A 509 10.09 -12.19 19.76
CA ALA A 509 9.33 -12.56 18.57
C ALA A 509 9.64 -11.66 17.35
N PHE A 510 9.84 -10.34 17.54
CA PHE A 510 10.23 -9.43 16.47
C PHE A 510 11.66 -9.66 15.99
N GLN A 511 12.59 -9.95 16.91
CA GLN A 511 13.97 -10.26 16.57
C GLN A 511 14.10 -11.55 15.75
N LYS A 512 13.21 -12.53 15.99
CA LYS A 512 13.09 -13.72 15.12
C LYS A 512 12.63 -13.37 13.70
N VAL A 513 11.73 -12.40 13.54
CA VAL A 513 11.34 -11.87 12.22
C VAL A 513 12.54 -11.21 11.54
N LEU A 514 13.32 -10.42 12.28
CA LEU A 514 14.52 -9.74 11.78
C LEU A 514 15.63 -10.74 11.39
N LEU A 515 15.82 -11.81 12.16
CA LEU A 515 16.73 -12.91 11.82
C LEU A 515 16.31 -13.57 10.49
N LEU A 516 15.02 -13.90 10.33
CA LEU A 516 14.50 -14.52 9.12
C LEU A 516 14.53 -13.56 7.93
N ARG A 517 14.40 -12.24 8.15
CA ARG A 517 14.57 -11.24 7.10
C ARG A 517 15.96 -11.33 6.43
N GLY A 518 17.00 -11.63 7.21
CA GLY A 518 18.37 -11.85 6.71
C GLY A 518 18.60 -13.28 6.22
N LEU A 519 18.10 -14.29 6.93
CA LEU A 519 18.40 -15.70 6.67
C LEU A 519 17.53 -16.33 5.55
N ALA A 520 16.23 -16.04 5.55
CA ALA A 520 15.21 -16.66 4.68
C ALA A 520 14.00 -15.73 4.49
N GLU A 521 14.06 -14.87 3.47
CA GLU A 521 13.04 -13.85 3.15
C GLU A 521 11.65 -14.46 2.93
N GLU A 522 11.59 -15.69 2.41
CA GLU A 522 10.36 -16.44 2.16
C GLU A 522 9.63 -16.81 3.46
N LYS A 523 10.33 -16.95 4.59
CA LYS A 523 9.72 -17.34 5.87
C LYS A 523 9.19 -16.16 6.69
N VAL A 524 9.43 -14.93 6.23
CA VAL A 524 9.00 -13.70 6.93
C VAL A 524 7.48 -13.63 7.15
N PRO A 525 6.60 -13.94 6.18
CA PRO A 525 5.15 -13.88 6.41
C PRO A 525 4.68 -14.83 7.53
N GLN A 526 5.25 -16.04 7.59
CA GLN A 526 4.97 -17.01 8.66
C GLN A 526 5.48 -16.51 10.02
N ALA A 527 6.65 -15.88 10.04
CA ALA A 527 7.22 -15.28 11.24
C ALA A 527 6.38 -14.10 11.77
N VAL A 528 5.85 -13.28 10.87
CA VAL A 528 4.94 -12.17 11.21
C VAL A 528 3.64 -12.70 11.82
N LEU A 529 3.04 -13.75 11.24
CA LEU A 529 1.85 -14.39 11.82
C LEU A 529 2.12 -14.96 13.21
N HIS A 530 3.30 -15.56 13.43
CA HIS A 530 3.72 -16.05 14.75
C HIS A 530 3.92 -14.89 15.75
N LEU A 531 4.54 -13.79 15.33
CA LEU A 531 4.67 -12.58 16.14
C LEU A 531 3.30 -12.07 16.59
N ILE A 532 2.35 -11.92 15.65
CA ILE A 532 0.98 -11.46 15.94
C ILE A 532 0.30 -12.43 16.91
N ALA A 533 0.41 -13.74 16.66
CA ALA A 533 -0.21 -14.75 17.51
C ALA A 533 0.35 -14.76 18.95
N THR A 534 1.63 -14.44 19.11
CA THR A 534 2.30 -14.40 20.42
C THR A 534 1.97 -13.13 21.20
N GLU A 535 1.95 -11.96 20.53
CA GLU A 535 1.85 -10.66 21.19
C GLU A 535 0.41 -10.14 21.32
N MET A 536 -0.45 -10.42 20.33
CA MET A 536 -1.85 -9.96 20.30
C MET A 536 -2.85 -11.11 20.36
N GLY A 537 -2.45 -12.31 19.99
CA GLY A 537 -3.29 -13.51 19.97
C GLY A 537 -3.66 -13.97 18.54
N PRO A 538 -4.06 -15.25 18.39
CA PRO A 538 -4.26 -15.87 17.07
C PRO A 538 -5.44 -15.31 16.26
N SER A 539 -6.37 -14.58 16.90
CA SER A 539 -7.53 -13.97 16.22
C SER A 539 -7.15 -12.82 15.29
N PHE A 540 -6.01 -12.16 15.51
CA PHE A 540 -5.56 -11.02 14.70
C PHE A 540 -4.91 -11.44 13.36
N GLY A 541 -4.73 -12.75 13.12
CA GLY A 541 -4.23 -13.28 11.84
C GLY A 541 -5.29 -14.01 11.00
N ARG A 542 -6.49 -14.27 11.55
CA ARG A 542 -7.56 -15.03 10.89
C ARG A 542 -8.83 -14.20 10.85
N SER A 543 -9.26 -13.82 9.65
CA SER A 543 -10.52 -13.10 9.47
C SER A 543 -11.70 -14.06 9.46
N ALA A 544 -12.72 -13.76 10.27
CA ALA A 544 -14.02 -14.44 10.17
C ALA A 544 -14.78 -13.89 8.94
N PRO A 545 -15.53 -14.74 8.23
CA PRO A 545 -16.45 -14.25 7.21
C PRO A 545 -17.53 -13.40 7.86
N THR A 546 -17.80 -12.23 7.28
CA THR A 546 -18.80 -11.27 7.77
C THR A 546 -20.16 -11.58 7.15
N SER A 547 -21.20 -11.69 7.96
CA SER A 547 -22.57 -11.85 7.46
C SER A 547 -23.17 -10.49 7.06
N MET A 548 -24.16 -10.52 6.16
CA MET A 548 -24.89 -9.30 5.78
C MET A 548 -25.73 -8.74 6.94
N GLU A 549 -26.16 -9.60 7.87
CA GLU A 549 -26.91 -9.23 9.07
C GLU A 549 -26.09 -8.30 9.99
N GLU A 550 -24.83 -8.64 10.26
CA GLU A 550 -23.94 -7.80 11.07
C GLU A 550 -23.78 -6.41 10.45
N ILE A 551 -23.61 -6.36 9.13
CA ILE A 551 -23.43 -5.10 8.40
C ILE A 551 -24.71 -4.27 8.44
N TYR A 552 -25.87 -4.91 8.29
CA TYR A 552 -27.15 -4.22 8.33
C TYR A 552 -27.38 -3.52 9.67
N ASN A 553 -26.99 -4.16 10.79
CA ASN A 553 -27.08 -3.57 12.13
C ASN A 553 -26.21 -2.31 12.30
N ASP A 554 -25.07 -2.26 11.59
CA ASP A 554 -24.18 -1.10 11.63
C ASP A 554 -24.63 0.03 10.67
N THR A 555 -25.47 -0.27 9.67
CA THR A 555 -25.97 0.72 8.71
C THR A 555 -27.14 1.56 9.24
N ASP A 556 -27.09 2.87 8.99
CA ASP A 556 -28.16 3.83 9.27
C ASP A 556 -28.67 4.53 7.99
N ARG A 557 -29.81 5.23 8.08
CA ARG A 557 -30.39 6.06 7.01
C ARG A 557 -29.47 7.18 6.53
N LYS A 558 -28.51 7.62 7.36
CA LYS A 558 -27.55 8.69 7.07
C LYS A 558 -26.23 8.17 6.49
N THR A 559 -25.89 6.91 6.72
CA THR A 559 -24.57 6.34 6.39
C THR A 559 -24.68 5.35 5.23
N PRO A 560 -24.12 5.64 4.05
CA PRO A 560 -24.13 4.70 2.95
C PRO A 560 -23.24 3.49 3.25
N CYS A 561 -23.59 2.33 2.68
CA CYS A 561 -22.76 1.13 2.68
C CYS A 561 -22.09 0.98 1.31
N ILE A 562 -20.76 0.82 1.29
CA ILE A 562 -19.93 0.80 0.10
C ILE A 562 -19.29 -0.58 -0.01
N PHE A 563 -19.70 -1.33 -1.02
CA PHE A 563 -19.03 -2.56 -1.42
C PHE A 563 -17.84 -2.23 -2.31
N VAL A 564 -16.65 -2.40 -1.76
CA VAL A 564 -15.39 -2.34 -2.49
C VAL A 564 -15.17 -3.70 -3.15
N LEU A 565 -15.23 -3.70 -4.48
CA LEU A 565 -15.18 -4.93 -5.27
C LEU A 565 -13.73 -5.32 -5.55
N SER A 566 -13.46 -6.62 -5.46
CA SER A 566 -12.32 -7.22 -6.14
C SER A 566 -12.77 -7.72 -7.52
N ALA A 567 -11.82 -7.80 -8.44
CA ALA A 567 -12.12 -8.17 -9.80
C ALA A 567 -12.63 -9.62 -9.86
N GLY A 568 -13.87 -9.78 -10.33
CA GLY A 568 -14.59 -11.05 -10.38
C GLY A 568 -15.59 -11.33 -9.24
N ALA A 569 -15.68 -10.47 -8.23
CA ALA A 569 -16.64 -10.61 -7.13
C ALA A 569 -17.80 -9.60 -7.24
N ASP A 570 -19.05 -10.09 -7.25
CA ASP A 570 -20.26 -9.25 -7.24
C ASP A 570 -21.12 -9.53 -6.00
N PRO A 571 -21.33 -8.54 -5.10
CA PRO A 571 -22.15 -8.69 -3.90
C PRO A 571 -23.66 -8.62 -4.18
N THR A 572 -24.08 -8.31 -5.42
CA THR A 572 -25.50 -8.11 -5.75
C THR A 572 -26.33 -9.37 -5.43
N GLY A 573 -25.80 -10.56 -5.72
CA GLY A 573 -26.47 -11.83 -5.39
C GLY A 573 -26.65 -12.03 -3.89
N MET A 574 -25.67 -11.66 -3.08
CA MET A 574 -25.74 -11.71 -1.61
C MET A 574 -26.80 -10.75 -1.07
N LEU A 575 -26.83 -9.51 -1.58
CA LEU A 575 -27.80 -8.50 -1.17
C LEU A 575 -29.24 -8.90 -1.55
N LEU A 576 -29.45 -9.49 -2.74
CA LEU A 576 -30.77 -9.96 -3.18
C LEU A 576 -31.29 -11.09 -2.29
N ARG A 577 -30.43 -12.04 -1.89
CA ARG A 577 -30.81 -13.11 -0.96
C ARG A 577 -31.22 -12.53 0.40
N PHE A 578 -30.43 -11.60 0.92
CA PHE A 578 -30.72 -10.93 2.20
C PHE A 578 -32.00 -10.08 2.13
N ALA A 579 -32.24 -9.38 1.02
CA ALA A 579 -33.48 -8.65 0.80
C ALA A 579 -34.71 -9.57 0.72
N LYS A 580 -34.53 -10.84 0.31
CA LYS A 580 -35.60 -11.85 0.35
C LYS A 580 -35.89 -12.32 1.77
N GLU A 581 -34.86 -12.53 2.58
CA GLU A 581 -34.99 -12.89 4.00
C GLU A 581 -35.69 -11.78 4.81
N MET A 582 -35.36 -10.51 4.53
CA MET A 582 -35.96 -9.34 5.19
C MET A 582 -37.30 -8.90 4.58
N ILE A 583 -37.82 -9.58 3.54
CA ILE A 583 -39.07 -9.22 2.84
C ILE A 583 -39.02 -7.79 2.22
N PHE A 584 -37.83 -7.38 1.76
CA PHE A 584 -37.56 -6.12 1.07
C PHE A 584 -37.26 -6.30 -0.43
N SER A 585 -37.43 -7.50 -0.99
CA SER A 585 -37.11 -7.79 -2.40
C SER A 585 -37.80 -6.85 -3.40
N ASP A 586 -39.09 -6.58 -3.21
CA ASP A 586 -39.89 -5.70 -4.09
C ASP A 586 -39.61 -4.21 -3.85
N ARG A 587 -38.88 -3.89 -2.77
CA ARG A 587 -38.53 -2.53 -2.32
C ARG A 587 -37.06 -2.19 -2.51
N LEU A 588 -36.31 -3.07 -3.17
CA LEU A 588 -34.90 -2.88 -3.51
C LEU A 588 -34.80 -2.44 -4.98
N HIS A 589 -34.34 -1.20 -5.18
CA HIS A 589 -34.15 -0.63 -6.51
C HIS A 589 -32.68 -0.70 -6.92
N LEU A 590 -32.38 -1.34 -8.04
CA LEU A 590 -31.02 -1.47 -8.57
C LEU A 590 -30.82 -0.52 -9.77
N ILE A 591 -29.74 0.26 -9.75
CA ILE A 591 -29.30 1.09 -10.88
C ILE A 591 -27.81 0.86 -11.13
N SER A 592 -27.45 0.43 -12.33
CA SER A 592 -26.06 0.40 -12.77
C SER A 592 -25.65 1.76 -13.33
N LEU A 593 -24.67 2.39 -12.70
CA LEU A 593 -24.15 3.68 -13.11
C LEU A 593 -23.25 3.52 -14.33
N GLY A 594 -23.60 4.25 -15.38
CA GLY A 594 -22.86 4.38 -16.62
C GLY A 594 -23.11 5.74 -17.25
N GLN A 595 -22.78 5.91 -18.52
CA GLN A 595 -22.97 7.19 -19.20
C GLN A 595 -24.45 7.62 -19.16
N GLY A 596 -24.72 8.78 -18.54
CA GLY A 596 -26.06 9.39 -18.49
C GLY A 596 -27.02 8.90 -17.40
N GLN A 597 -26.64 7.94 -16.55
CA GLN A 597 -27.55 7.39 -15.51
C GLN A 597 -27.60 8.21 -14.20
N GLY A 598 -26.67 9.15 -14.00
CA GLY A 598 -26.59 9.98 -12.78
C GLY A 598 -27.91 10.66 -12.38
N PRO A 599 -28.58 11.43 -13.26
CA PRO A 599 -29.83 12.12 -12.92
C PRO A 599 -30.99 11.18 -12.54
N ARG A 600 -30.98 9.95 -13.06
CA ARG A 600 -31.97 8.93 -12.68
C ARG A 600 -31.72 8.42 -11.26
N ALA A 601 -30.45 8.23 -10.90
CA ALA A 601 -30.06 7.86 -9.54
C ALA A 601 -30.43 8.96 -8.53
N GLU A 602 -30.21 10.25 -8.87
CA GLU A 602 -30.60 11.39 -8.03
C GLU A 602 -32.10 11.35 -7.67
N LYS A 603 -32.97 11.25 -8.68
CA LYS A 603 -34.43 11.18 -8.48
C LYS A 603 -34.86 9.96 -7.68
N LEU A 604 -34.23 8.81 -7.92
CA LEU A 604 -34.56 7.58 -7.20
C LEU A 604 -34.22 7.74 -5.72
N ILE A 605 -33.03 8.22 -5.38
CA ILE A 605 -32.60 8.45 -4.01
C ILE A 605 -33.57 9.40 -3.29
N GLU A 606 -33.95 10.52 -3.92
CA GLU A 606 -34.91 11.47 -3.34
C GLU A 606 -36.29 10.83 -3.08
N SER A 607 -36.79 10.04 -4.03
CA SER A 607 -38.08 9.35 -3.88
C SER A 607 -38.04 8.26 -2.80
N SER A 608 -36.96 7.48 -2.76
CA SER A 608 -36.80 6.36 -1.82
C SER A 608 -36.57 6.83 -0.39
N GLN A 609 -36.08 8.04 -0.16
CA GLN A 609 -35.97 8.63 1.20
C GLN A 609 -37.34 8.82 1.85
N GLY A 610 -38.34 9.28 1.08
CA GLY A 610 -39.71 9.50 1.57
C GLY A 610 -40.49 8.21 1.77
N VAL A 611 -40.19 7.17 0.98
CA VAL A 611 -40.86 5.85 1.03
C VAL A 611 -40.15 4.86 1.96
N GLY A 612 -38.86 5.05 2.20
CA GLY A 612 -38.02 4.18 3.05
C GLY A 612 -37.53 2.92 2.32
N ASP A 613 -37.36 2.98 1.01
CA ASP A 613 -36.90 1.87 0.15
C ASP A 613 -35.37 1.75 0.13
N TRP A 614 -34.85 0.61 -0.36
CA TRP A 614 -33.42 0.37 -0.50
C TRP A 614 -32.96 0.70 -1.92
N VAL A 615 -31.82 1.38 -2.03
CA VAL A 615 -31.24 1.74 -3.34
C VAL A 615 -29.84 1.16 -3.45
N LEU A 616 -29.59 0.37 -4.50
CA LEU A 616 -28.27 -0.13 -4.87
C LEU A 616 -27.78 0.58 -6.14
N LEU A 617 -26.71 1.35 -6.02
CA LEU A 617 -25.99 1.91 -7.16
C LEU A 617 -24.79 1.03 -7.49
N GLN A 618 -24.80 0.40 -8.67
CA GLN A 618 -23.70 -0.43 -9.12
C GLN A 618 -22.69 0.36 -9.95
N ASN A 619 -21.43 -0.06 -9.92
CA ASN A 619 -20.35 0.46 -10.78
C ASN A 619 -20.09 1.97 -10.65
N CYS A 620 -20.10 2.49 -9.42
CA CYS A 620 -19.89 3.91 -9.13
C CYS A 620 -18.59 4.46 -9.74
N HIS A 621 -17.51 3.68 -9.76
CA HIS A 621 -16.25 4.05 -10.43
C HIS A 621 -16.44 4.46 -11.90
N LEU A 622 -17.39 3.90 -12.67
CA LEU A 622 -17.59 4.29 -14.07
C LEU A 622 -18.15 5.72 -14.23
N ALA A 623 -18.75 6.29 -13.19
CA ALA A 623 -19.42 7.59 -13.23
C ALA A 623 -18.58 8.74 -12.63
N LYS A 624 -17.31 8.86 -13.05
CA LYS A 624 -16.36 9.87 -12.52
C LYS A 624 -16.92 11.30 -12.47
N SER A 625 -17.63 11.75 -13.51
CA SER A 625 -18.17 13.13 -13.59
C SER A 625 -19.33 13.39 -12.63
N TRP A 626 -19.99 12.34 -12.13
CA TRP A 626 -21.16 12.45 -11.23
C TRP A 626 -20.78 12.36 -9.75
N MET A 627 -19.57 11.87 -9.44
CA MET A 627 -19.08 11.70 -8.06
C MET A 627 -19.19 12.95 -7.17
N PRO A 628 -18.90 14.19 -7.63
CA PRO A 628 -19.08 15.39 -6.79
C PRO A 628 -20.54 15.66 -6.40
N LYS A 629 -21.50 15.25 -7.23
CA LYS A 629 -22.92 15.37 -6.91
C LYS A 629 -23.36 14.32 -5.90
N LEU A 630 -22.83 13.09 -6.03
CA LEU A 630 -23.07 12.04 -5.04
C LEU A 630 -22.55 12.46 -3.66
N GLU A 631 -21.37 13.06 -3.60
CA GLU A 631 -20.82 13.66 -2.38
C GLU A 631 -21.78 14.66 -1.76
N LYS A 632 -22.30 15.60 -2.55
CA LYS A 632 -23.29 16.57 -2.07
C LYS A 632 -24.56 15.89 -1.54
N LEU A 633 -25.07 14.87 -2.21
CA LEU A 633 -26.26 14.13 -1.76
C LEU A 633 -26.03 13.42 -0.43
N VAL A 634 -24.85 12.82 -0.22
CA VAL A 634 -24.50 12.13 1.03
C VAL A 634 -24.29 13.14 2.17
N ASP A 635 -23.68 14.29 1.89
CA ASP A 635 -23.56 15.38 2.86
C ASP A 635 -24.94 15.93 3.26
N ASP A 636 -25.84 16.12 2.29
CA ASP A 636 -27.22 16.55 2.54
C ASP A 636 -27.99 15.50 3.38
N LEU A 637 -27.77 14.20 3.14
CA LEU A 637 -28.35 13.12 3.94
C LEU A 637 -27.90 13.17 5.41
N ALA A 638 -26.65 13.54 5.66
CA ALA A 638 -26.13 13.66 7.02
C ALA A 638 -26.74 14.86 7.79
N GLN A 639 -27.12 15.93 7.07
CA GLN A 639 -27.62 17.19 7.65
C GLN A 639 -29.15 17.25 7.81
N ARG A 640 -29.92 16.42 7.09
CA ARG A 640 -31.39 16.46 7.12
C ARG A 640 -31.97 16.05 8.49
N SER A 641 -33.09 16.71 8.85
CA SER A 641 -33.83 16.43 10.08
C SER A 641 -34.48 15.04 10.06
N GLU A 642 -34.67 14.46 11.25
CA GLU A 642 -35.11 13.07 11.41
C GLU A 642 -36.52 12.77 10.88
N ASP A 643 -37.34 13.80 10.67
CA ASP A 643 -38.71 13.70 10.16
C ASP A 643 -38.79 13.54 8.62
N ALA A 644 -37.74 13.93 7.89
CA ALA A 644 -37.76 13.95 6.42
C ALA A 644 -37.29 12.65 5.77
N CYS A 645 -36.63 11.75 6.51
CA CYS A 645 -36.09 10.50 6.00
C CYS A 645 -36.52 9.33 6.88
N LEU A 646 -37.23 8.36 6.30
CA LEU A 646 -37.71 7.20 7.06
C LEU A 646 -36.55 6.33 7.58
N PRO A 647 -36.67 5.74 8.79
CA PRO A 647 -35.61 4.91 9.39
C PRO A 647 -35.22 3.67 8.59
N THR A 648 -36.10 3.18 7.71
CA THR A 648 -35.86 1.96 6.90
C THR A 648 -35.03 2.20 5.64
N PHE A 649 -34.85 3.46 5.23
CA PHE A 649 -34.08 3.81 4.04
C PHE A 649 -32.61 3.35 4.17
N ARG A 650 -32.06 2.75 3.11
CA ARG A 650 -30.66 2.34 3.03
C ARG A 650 -30.10 2.61 1.63
N LEU A 651 -28.86 3.10 1.59
CA LEU A 651 -28.13 3.36 0.36
C LEU A 651 -26.91 2.45 0.27
N PHE A 652 -26.87 1.60 -0.76
CA PHE A 652 -25.77 0.69 -1.08
C PHE A 652 -25.06 1.15 -2.35
N LEU A 653 -23.74 1.15 -2.34
CA LEU A 653 -22.88 1.57 -3.44
C LEU A 653 -21.92 0.43 -3.77
N THR A 654 -21.70 0.11 -5.05
CA THR A 654 -20.64 -0.83 -5.46
C THR A 654 -19.60 -0.14 -6.33
N SER A 655 -18.32 -0.36 -6.04
CA SER A 655 -17.23 0.26 -6.79
C SER A 655 -15.95 -0.56 -6.74
N PHE A 656 -15.19 -0.56 -7.84
CA PHE A 656 -13.77 -0.86 -7.75
C PHE A 656 -13.02 0.28 -7.05
N PRO A 657 -11.84 0.01 -6.46
CA PRO A 657 -10.96 1.04 -5.94
C PRO A 657 -10.66 2.10 -7.00
N ALA A 658 -10.94 3.37 -6.67
CA ALA A 658 -10.77 4.48 -7.60
C ALA A 658 -10.26 5.73 -6.86
N ALA A 659 -9.11 6.27 -7.28
CA ALA A 659 -8.49 7.42 -6.60
C ALA A 659 -9.35 8.71 -6.60
N TYR A 660 -10.29 8.84 -7.54
CA TYR A 660 -11.20 9.99 -7.65
C TYR A 660 -12.53 9.81 -6.91
N PHE A 661 -12.72 8.69 -6.21
CA PHE A 661 -13.94 8.49 -5.44
C PHE A 661 -13.98 9.51 -4.28
N PRO A 662 -15.13 10.14 -3.99
CA PRO A 662 -15.19 11.21 -3.01
C PRO A 662 -14.77 10.75 -1.61
N VAL A 663 -13.79 11.44 -1.04
CA VAL A 663 -13.23 11.13 0.28
C VAL A 663 -14.29 11.26 1.37
N THR A 664 -15.19 12.23 1.28
CA THR A 664 -16.30 12.45 2.23
C THR A 664 -17.28 11.28 2.28
N VAL A 665 -17.66 10.73 1.10
CA VAL A 665 -18.54 9.56 1.00
C VAL A 665 -17.87 8.34 1.63
N LEU A 666 -16.58 8.15 1.39
CA LEU A 666 -15.81 7.10 2.06
C LEU A 666 -15.77 7.36 3.56
N GLN A 667 -15.32 8.52 4.01
CA GLN A 667 -15.19 8.88 5.42
C GLN A 667 -16.47 8.69 6.25
N ASN A 668 -17.63 8.94 5.66
CA ASN A 668 -18.94 8.79 6.31
C ASN A 668 -19.59 7.41 6.08
N GLY A 669 -19.18 6.69 5.03
CA GLY A 669 -19.71 5.39 4.67
C GLY A 669 -19.05 4.21 5.38
N ILE A 670 -19.81 3.13 5.50
CA ILE A 670 -19.30 1.82 5.93
C ILE A 670 -18.75 1.13 4.70
N LYS A 671 -17.55 0.54 4.80
CA LYS A 671 -16.92 -0.16 3.68
C LYS A 671 -16.92 -1.65 3.94
N LEU A 672 -17.25 -2.41 2.90
CA LEU A 672 -17.13 -3.85 2.90
C LEU A 672 -16.36 -4.28 1.66
N THR A 673 -15.30 -5.04 1.84
CA THR A 673 -14.62 -5.70 0.73
C THR A 673 -15.26 -7.07 0.47
N ASN A 674 -15.66 -7.31 -0.77
CA ASN A 674 -16.09 -8.65 -1.21
C ASN A 674 -14.98 -9.28 -2.05
N GLU A 675 -14.30 -10.27 -1.49
CA GLU A 675 -13.23 -11.01 -2.15
C GLU A 675 -13.46 -12.53 -2.07
N PRO A 676 -13.01 -13.30 -3.08
CA PRO A 676 -12.92 -14.74 -2.92
C PRO A 676 -11.92 -15.06 -1.79
N PRO A 677 -12.27 -15.98 -0.87
CA PRO A 677 -11.40 -16.31 0.24
C PRO A 677 -10.14 -16.99 -0.29
N LYS A 678 -8.98 -16.61 0.27
CA LYS A 678 -7.70 -17.21 -0.07
C LYS A 678 -7.56 -18.60 0.53
N GLY A 679 -6.95 -19.50 -0.23
CA GLY A 679 -6.66 -20.87 0.15
C GLY A 679 -7.75 -21.85 -0.28
N ILE A 680 -7.32 -23.06 -0.66
CA ILE A 680 -8.22 -24.07 -1.25
C ILE A 680 -9.32 -24.47 -0.27
N ARG A 681 -8.98 -24.65 1.00
CA ARG A 681 -9.95 -25.00 2.04
C ARG A 681 -11.09 -23.99 2.15
N ALA A 682 -10.76 -22.70 2.24
CA ALA A 682 -11.76 -21.65 2.45
C ALA A 682 -12.62 -21.47 1.19
N ASN A 683 -12.01 -21.56 0.02
CA ASN A 683 -12.72 -21.49 -1.26
C ASN A 683 -13.70 -22.66 -1.44
N LEU A 684 -13.25 -23.90 -1.20
CA LEU A 684 -14.12 -25.08 -1.26
C LEU A 684 -15.28 -24.99 -0.26
N LEU A 685 -15.00 -24.65 1.01
CA LEU A 685 -16.06 -24.50 2.01
C LEU A 685 -17.10 -23.47 1.56
N ARG A 686 -16.66 -22.31 1.04
CA ARG A 686 -17.56 -21.29 0.51
C ARG A 686 -18.38 -21.80 -0.67
N SER A 687 -17.76 -22.41 -1.70
CA SER A 687 -18.49 -22.94 -2.85
C SER A 687 -19.52 -24.00 -2.44
N PHE A 688 -19.19 -24.86 -1.48
CA PHE A 688 -20.12 -25.86 -0.95
C PHE A 688 -21.27 -25.23 -0.15
N THR A 689 -21.01 -24.22 0.67
CA THR A 689 -22.06 -23.54 1.45
C THR A 689 -22.96 -22.64 0.58
N THR A 690 -22.40 -21.92 -0.39
CA THR A 690 -23.10 -20.87 -1.13
C THR A 690 -23.76 -21.34 -2.43
N LEU A 691 -23.13 -22.29 -3.13
CA LEU A 691 -23.56 -22.74 -4.48
C LEU A 691 -24.08 -24.17 -4.50
N LEU A 692 -23.60 -25.06 -3.61
CA LEU A 692 -23.95 -26.48 -3.57
C LEU A 692 -24.81 -26.82 -2.36
N ALA A 693 -25.98 -26.17 -2.27
CA ALA A 693 -27.00 -26.54 -1.30
C ALA A 693 -27.35 -28.03 -1.41
N GLU A 694 -27.86 -28.61 -0.33
CA GLU A 694 -28.25 -30.04 -0.25
C GLU A 694 -29.16 -30.44 -1.43
N ASP A 695 -30.07 -29.56 -1.84
CA ASP A 695 -30.95 -29.72 -2.99
C ASP A 695 -30.20 -29.98 -4.31
N VAL A 696 -29.09 -29.29 -4.55
CA VAL A 696 -28.28 -29.43 -5.78
C VAL A 696 -27.46 -30.73 -5.76
N LEU A 697 -26.99 -31.14 -4.58
CA LEU A 697 -26.23 -32.36 -4.40
C LEU A 697 -27.12 -33.61 -4.61
N GLU A 698 -28.36 -33.56 -4.15
CA GLU A 698 -29.33 -34.67 -4.23
C GLU A 698 -30.21 -34.67 -5.50
N CYS A 699 -30.00 -33.72 -6.43
CA CYS A 699 -30.78 -33.61 -7.69
C CYS A 699 -30.88 -34.92 -8.51
N PHE A 700 -29.87 -35.79 -8.45
CA PHE A 700 -29.82 -37.06 -9.21
C PHE A 700 -30.30 -38.29 -8.41
N GLN A 701 -30.81 -38.12 -7.19
CA GLN A 701 -31.20 -39.24 -6.32
C GLN A 701 -32.33 -40.11 -6.90
N HIS A 702 -33.13 -39.56 -7.83
CA HIS A 702 -34.25 -40.24 -8.50
C HIS A 702 -33.96 -40.74 -9.93
N LEU A 703 -32.76 -40.48 -10.48
CA LEU A 703 -32.37 -40.89 -11.83
C LEU A 703 -31.66 -42.26 -11.82
N GLY A 704 -31.88 -43.05 -12.88
CA GLY A 704 -31.39 -44.45 -13.00
C GLY A 704 -29.87 -44.62 -13.10
N ALA A 705 -29.43 -45.76 -13.62
CA ALA A 705 -28.01 -46.04 -13.89
C ALA A 705 -27.62 -45.64 -15.32
N PHE A 706 -26.33 -45.42 -15.57
CA PHE A 706 -25.77 -45.39 -16.93
C PHE A 706 -25.75 -46.81 -17.55
N ASP A 707 -25.54 -46.91 -18.85
CA ASP A 707 -25.44 -48.20 -19.57
C ASP A 707 -24.37 -49.13 -18.98
N ASP A 708 -23.32 -48.57 -18.36
CA ASP A 708 -22.24 -49.28 -17.68
C ASP A 708 -22.62 -49.78 -16.26
N GLY A 709 -23.88 -49.65 -15.85
CA GLY A 709 -24.40 -50.13 -14.56
C GLY A 709 -24.11 -49.24 -13.34
N ARG A 710 -23.43 -48.10 -13.53
CA ARG A 710 -23.10 -47.16 -12.43
C ARG A 710 -24.26 -46.22 -12.12
N PRO A 711 -24.58 -45.95 -10.83
CA PRO A 711 -25.67 -45.04 -10.48
C PRO A 711 -25.34 -43.59 -10.86
N LYS A 712 -26.25 -42.92 -11.57
CA LYS A 712 -26.05 -41.52 -12.00
C LYS A 712 -25.81 -40.58 -10.81
N SER A 713 -26.44 -40.84 -9.67
CA SER A 713 -26.25 -40.08 -8.42
C SER A 713 -24.81 -40.08 -7.91
N GLN A 714 -24.13 -41.24 -7.90
CA GLN A 714 -22.75 -41.32 -7.44
C GLN A 714 -21.79 -40.59 -8.40
N VAL A 715 -21.97 -40.80 -9.70
CA VAL A 715 -21.17 -40.13 -10.74
C VAL A 715 -21.34 -38.61 -10.68
N TRP A 716 -22.57 -38.12 -10.50
CA TRP A 716 -22.85 -36.70 -10.30
C TRP A 716 -22.07 -36.14 -9.11
N LYS A 717 -22.22 -36.73 -7.92
CA LYS A 717 -21.58 -36.24 -6.69
C LYS A 717 -20.04 -36.27 -6.78
N THR A 718 -19.46 -37.30 -7.38
CA THR A 718 -18.01 -37.42 -7.59
C THR A 718 -17.48 -36.37 -8.57
N LEU A 719 -18.11 -36.24 -9.74
CA LEU A 719 -17.69 -35.24 -10.75
C LEU A 719 -17.96 -33.81 -10.30
N LEU A 720 -18.99 -33.60 -9.48
CA LEU A 720 -19.29 -32.34 -8.83
C LEU A 720 -18.16 -31.92 -7.90
N CYS A 721 -17.69 -32.83 -7.03
CA CYS A 721 -16.52 -32.58 -6.19
C CYS A 721 -15.28 -32.32 -7.06
N ALA A 722 -15.03 -33.12 -8.10
CA ALA A 722 -13.87 -32.92 -8.98
C ALA A 722 -13.89 -31.55 -9.67
N LEU A 723 -15.06 -31.08 -10.14
CA LEU A 723 -15.21 -29.78 -10.78
C LEU A 723 -15.00 -28.62 -9.79
N THR A 724 -15.42 -28.77 -8.53
CA THR A 724 -15.25 -27.72 -7.51
C THR A 724 -13.80 -27.64 -7.04
N PHE A 725 -13.11 -28.78 -6.93
CA PHE A 725 -11.65 -28.82 -6.75
C PHE A 725 -10.93 -28.17 -7.92
N PHE A 726 -11.30 -28.47 -9.17
CA PHE A 726 -10.74 -27.83 -10.35
C PHE A 726 -10.92 -26.31 -10.32
N HIS A 727 -12.13 -25.84 -10.01
CA HIS A 727 -12.42 -24.40 -9.89
C HIS A 727 -11.55 -23.73 -8.82
N ALA A 728 -11.46 -24.33 -7.63
CA ALA A 728 -10.64 -23.81 -6.53
C ALA A 728 -9.16 -23.75 -6.90
N ILE A 729 -8.64 -24.78 -7.59
CA ILE A 729 -7.24 -24.85 -8.03
C ILE A 729 -6.94 -23.80 -9.10
N VAL A 730 -7.82 -23.62 -10.09
CA VAL A 730 -7.66 -22.64 -11.16
C VAL A 730 -7.65 -21.20 -10.61
N GLN A 731 -8.51 -20.91 -9.63
CA GLN A 731 -8.51 -19.63 -8.92
C GLN A 731 -7.25 -19.42 -8.08
N GLU A 732 -6.87 -20.40 -7.26
CA GLU A 732 -5.73 -20.28 -6.36
C GLU A 732 -4.39 -20.30 -7.10
N ARG A 733 -4.29 -20.95 -8.26
CA ARG A 733 -3.06 -20.97 -9.08
C ARG A 733 -2.65 -19.58 -9.56
N ARG A 734 -3.56 -18.59 -9.53
CA ARG A 734 -3.25 -17.17 -9.79
C ARG A 734 -2.24 -16.59 -8.80
N LYS A 735 -2.12 -17.14 -7.57
CA LYS A 735 -1.19 -16.64 -6.55
C LYS A 735 0.26 -16.71 -6.98
N PHE A 736 0.63 -17.69 -7.82
CA PHE A 736 1.99 -17.90 -8.30
C PHE A 736 2.40 -16.98 -9.46
N GLY A 737 1.56 -16.01 -9.85
CA GLY A 737 1.86 -15.07 -10.93
C GLY A 737 2.15 -15.80 -12.25
N ALA A 738 3.23 -15.40 -12.92
CA ALA A 738 3.64 -15.93 -14.23
C ALA A 738 3.95 -17.44 -14.25
N LEU A 739 4.28 -18.04 -13.10
CA LEU A 739 4.49 -19.49 -12.97
C LEU A 739 3.17 -20.27 -13.03
N GLY A 740 2.08 -19.66 -12.53
CA GLY A 740 0.75 -20.24 -12.57
C GLY A 740 0.06 -19.99 -13.90
N TRP A 741 -0.04 -18.72 -14.29
CA TRP A 741 -0.63 -18.25 -15.54
C TRP A 741 0.23 -17.13 -16.12
N ASN A 742 0.54 -17.16 -17.42
CA ASN A 742 1.27 -16.06 -18.05
C ASN A 742 0.50 -14.74 -17.89
N ILE A 743 -0.82 -14.78 -18.08
CA ILE A 743 -1.72 -13.64 -17.84
C ILE A 743 -2.61 -13.97 -16.63
N ARG A 744 -2.81 -13.00 -15.73
CA ARG A 744 -3.67 -13.19 -14.55
C ARG A 744 -5.15 -13.12 -14.94
N TYR A 745 -5.73 -14.25 -15.37
CA TYR A 745 -7.16 -14.35 -15.67
C TYR A 745 -8.04 -14.32 -14.42
N GLU A 746 -9.28 -13.88 -14.58
CA GLU A 746 -10.29 -13.84 -13.52
C GLU A 746 -11.36 -14.90 -13.78
N PHE A 747 -11.30 -15.96 -12.97
CA PHE A 747 -12.29 -17.04 -12.95
C PHE A 747 -13.29 -16.79 -11.84
N ASN A 748 -14.58 -16.77 -12.19
CA ASN A 748 -15.67 -16.34 -11.30
C ASN A 748 -16.62 -17.50 -10.99
N ASP A 749 -17.46 -17.31 -9.98
CA ASP A 749 -18.49 -18.29 -9.58
C ASP A 749 -19.47 -18.59 -10.74
N THR A 750 -19.69 -17.63 -11.66
CA THR A 750 -20.49 -17.82 -12.88
C THR A 750 -19.93 -18.91 -13.79
N ASP A 751 -18.61 -19.06 -13.84
CA ASP A 751 -17.94 -20.07 -14.68
C ASP A 751 -18.15 -21.47 -14.09
N LEU A 752 -18.21 -21.56 -12.75
CA LEU A 752 -18.59 -22.77 -12.04
C LEU A 752 -20.07 -23.10 -12.28
N GLU A 753 -20.99 -22.15 -12.07
CA GLU A 753 -22.44 -22.35 -12.29
C GLU A 753 -22.78 -22.82 -13.70
N THR A 754 -22.19 -22.20 -14.72
CA THR A 754 -22.38 -22.59 -16.13
C THR A 754 -21.81 -23.97 -16.44
N SER A 755 -20.66 -24.31 -15.85
CA SER A 755 -20.05 -25.64 -15.98
C SER A 755 -20.87 -26.71 -15.25
N LEU A 756 -21.46 -26.39 -14.11
CA LEU A 756 -22.38 -27.25 -13.38
C LEU A 756 -23.66 -27.52 -14.17
N ALA A 757 -24.25 -26.48 -14.77
CA ALA A 757 -25.42 -26.63 -15.63
C ALA A 757 -25.13 -27.49 -16.86
N SER A 758 -23.95 -27.30 -17.47
CA SER A 758 -23.49 -28.11 -18.61
C SER A 758 -23.28 -29.57 -18.21
N LEU A 759 -22.60 -29.82 -17.08
CA LEU A 759 -22.37 -31.15 -16.52
C LEU A 759 -23.71 -31.87 -16.24
N ARG A 760 -24.67 -31.16 -15.62
CA ARG A 760 -26.01 -31.70 -15.33
C ARG A 760 -26.69 -32.14 -16.62
N LYS A 761 -26.73 -31.27 -17.62
CA LYS A 761 -27.37 -31.54 -18.92
C LYS A 761 -26.76 -32.77 -19.61
N PHE A 762 -25.44 -32.86 -19.66
CA PHE A 762 -24.76 -34.00 -20.29
C PHE A 762 -25.05 -35.33 -19.58
N LEU A 763 -25.08 -35.36 -18.25
CA LEU A 763 -25.34 -36.59 -17.48
C LEU A 763 -26.83 -36.98 -17.50
N GLU A 764 -27.73 -36.03 -17.68
CA GLU A 764 -29.18 -36.26 -17.81
C GLU A 764 -29.53 -36.83 -19.20
N GLU A 765 -29.08 -36.18 -20.27
CA GLU A 765 -29.46 -36.49 -21.66
C GLU A 765 -28.72 -37.70 -22.26
N GLN A 766 -27.46 -37.94 -21.87
CA GLN A 766 -26.63 -38.98 -22.49
C GLN A 766 -26.71 -40.34 -21.78
N PRO A 767 -26.66 -41.46 -22.53
CA PRO A 767 -26.68 -42.81 -21.96
C PRO A 767 -25.31 -43.30 -21.45
N SER A 768 -24.22 -42.71 -21.95
CA SER A 768 -22.84 -42.92 -21.49
C SER A 768 -22.17 -41.58 -21.15
N ILE A 769 -21.08 -41.61 -20.39
CA ILE A 769 -20.38 -40.39 -19.92
C ILE A 769 -19.51 -39.83 -21.05
N PRO A 770 -19.80 -38.63 -21.59
CA PRO A 770 -19.06 -38.08 -22.73
C PRO A 770 -17.80 -37.31 -22.28
N TRP A 771 -16.73 -38.03 -21.91
CA TRP A 771 -15.50 -37.43 -21.38
C TRP A 771 -14.88 -36.35 -22.27
N ASP A 772 -14.84 -36.56 -23.59
CA ASP A 772 -14.24 -35.60 -24.52
C ASP A 772 -15.08 -34.34 -24.66
N ALA A 773 -16.42 -34.47 -24.65
CA ALA A 773 -17.32 -33.32 -24.67
C ALA A 773 -17.23 -32.52 -23.37
N LEU A 774 -17.15 -33.19 -22.21
CA LEU A 774 -16.97 -32.53 -20.91
C LEU A 774 -15.65 -31.77 -20.85
N ARG A 775 -14.54 -32.38 -21.31
CA ARG A 775 -13.23 -31.72 -21.38
C ARG A 775 -13.24 -30.53 -22.33
N TYR A 776 -13.87 -30.67 -23.50
CA TYR A 776 -13.95 -29.59 -24.47
C TYR A 776 -14.83 -28.43 -24.00
N VAL A 777 -16.04 -28.69 -23.51
CA VAL A 777 -16.96 -27.62 -23.08
C VAL A 777 -16.42 -26.89 -21.86
N THR A 778 -15.97 -27.62 -20.83
CA THR A 778 -15.43 -26.97 -19.63
C THR A 778 -14.09 -26.28 -19.91
N GLY A 779 -13.17 -26.95 -20.62
CA GLY A 779 -11.82 -26.46 -20.87
C GLY A 779 -11.70 -25.41 -21.97
N GLN A 780 -12.34 -25.58 -23.13
CA GLN A 780 -12.21 -24.69 -24.29
C GLN A 780 -13.26 -23.58 -24.32
N ILE A 781 -14.49 -23.85 -23.87
CA ILE A 781 -15.62 -22.92 -23.98
C ILE A 781 -15.82 -22.14 -22.68
N ASN A 782 -16.15 -22.82 -21.57
CA ASN A 782 -16.55 -22.15 -20.33
C ASN A 782 -15.37 -21.40 -19.70
N TYR A 783 -14.30 -22.11 -19.32
CA TYR A 783 -13.09 -21.49 -18.77
C TYR A 783 -12.18 -20.96 -19.88
N GLY A 784 -12.04 -21.70 -20.98
CA GLY A 784 -11.20 -21.33 -22.12
C GLY A 784 -11.67 -20.09 -22.88
N GLY A 785 -12.94 -19.70 -22.76
CA GLY A 785 -13.45 -18.45 -23.31
C GLY A 785 -12.82 -17.20 -22.67
N ARG A 786 -12.30 -17.31 -21.45
CA ARG A 786 -11.60 -16.22 -20.74
C ARG A 786 -10.10 -16.19 -21.03
N VAL A 787 -9.53 -17.32 -21.45
CA VAL A 787 -8.09 -17.48 -21.64
C VAL A 787 -7.70 -17.03 -23.04
N THR A 788 -6.90 -15.97 -23.11
CA THR A 788 -6.48 -15.36 -24.39
C THR A 788 -5.19 -15.95 -24.94
N ASP A 789 -4.27 -16.40 -24.09
CA ASP A 789 -2.99 -16.98 -24.51
C ASP A 789 -3.10 -18.49 -24.75
N ASP A 790 -2.53 -18.98 -25.85
CA ASP A 790 -2.61 -20.39 -26.23
C ASP A 790 -1.80 -21.29 -25.29
N TRP A 791 -0.68 -20.79 -24.75
CA TRP A 791 0.12 -21.53 -23.77
C TRP A 791 -0.60 -21.70 -22.45
N ASP A 792 -1.33 -20.67 -22.01
CA ASP A 792 -2.23 -20.76 -20.85
C ASP A 792 -3.44 -21.67 -21.13
N ARG A 793 -4.01 -21.65 -22.33
CA ARG A 793 -5.11 -22.55 -22.74
C ARG A 793 -4.68 -24.02 -22.70
N ARG A 794 -3.46 -24.31 -23.16
CA ARG A 794 -2.82 -25.64 -23.02
C ARG A 794 -2.68 -26.02 -21.54
N CYS A 795 -2.28 -25.07 -20.70
CA CYS A 795 -2.13 -25.26 -19.26
C CYS A 795 -3.45 -25.59 -18.57
N LEU A 796 -4.52 -24.84 -18.89
CA LEU A 796 -5.87 -25.06 -18.39
C LEU A 796 -6.40 -26.46 -18.76
N THR A 797 -6.22 -26.86 -20.02
CA THR A 797 -6.66 -28.18 -20.51
C THR A 797 -5.89 -29.29 -19.81
N SER A 798 -4.57 -29.14 -19.67
CA SER A 798 -3.72 -30.11 -18.95
C SER A 798 -4.05 -30.24 -17.46
N LEU A 799 -4.60 -29.20 -16.82
CA LEU A 799 -5.13 -29.29 -15.46
C LEU A 799 -6.45 -30.05 -15.43
N LEU A 800 -7.37 -29.70 -16.33
CA LEU A 800 -8.70 -30.32 -16.41
C LEU A 800 -8.62 -31.83 -16.68
N ASP A 801 -7.62 -32.26 -17.45
CA ASP A 801 -7.31 -33.66 -17.72
C ASP A 801 -7.00 -34.49 -16.46
N ASN A 802 -6.75 -33.91 -15.29
CA ASN A 802 -6.65 -34.66 -14.03
C ASN A 802 -8.00 -34.87 -13.34
N PHE A 803 -8.97 -33.98 -13.57
CA PHE A 803 -10.27 -33.99 -12.86
C PHE A 803 -11.36 -34.70 -13.65
N TYR A 804 -11.32 -34.60 -14.98
CA TYR A 804 -12.20 -35.33 -15.88
C TYR A 804 -11.50 -36.53 -16.50
N THR A 805 -11.28 -37.54 -15.67
CA THR A 805 -10.79 -38.86 -16.09
C THR A 805 -11.70 -39.99 -15.60
N PRO A 806 -11.71 -41.12 -16.30
CA PRO A 806 -12.39 -42.32 -15.82
C PRO A 806 -11.88 -42.80 -14.44
N GLU A 807 -10.64 -42.48 -14.08
CA GLU A 807 -9.99 -42.87 -12.83
C GLU A 807 -10.55 -42.15 -11.59
N VAL A 808 -11.10 -40.94 -11.76
CA VAL A 808 -11.71 -40.17 -10.66
C VAL A 808 -12.93 -40.89 -10.05
N LEU A 809 -13.57 -41.78 -10.82
CA LEU A 809 -14.69 -42.59 -10.36
C LEU A 809 -14.27 -43.78 -9.48
N ALA A 810 -12.97 -44.07 -9.37
CA ALA A 810 -12.46 -45.08 -8.44
C ALA A 810 -12.58 -44.57 -6.99
N SER A 811 -12.83 -45.49 -6.05
CA SER A 811 -12.96 -45.14 -4.63
C SER A 811 -11.65 -44.59 -4.07
N GLY A 812 -11.68 -43.36 -3.55
CA GLY A 812 -10.52 -42.73 -2.91
C GLY A 812 -9.46 -42.21 -3.88
N HIS A 813 -9.84 -41.87 -5.13
CA HIS A 813 -8.92 -41.22 -6.06
C HIS A 813 -8.36 -39.91 -5.45
N ALA A 814 -7.03 -39.83 -5.35
CA ALA A 814 -6.32 -38.69 -4.81
C ALA A 814 -5.89 -37.74 -5.93
N PHE A 815 -6.15 -36.45 -5.75
CA PHE A 815 -5.70 -35.39 -6.66
C PHE A 815 -4.25 -34.94 -6.39
N SER A 816 -3.68 -35.37 -5.25
CA SER A 816 -2.33 -35.05 -4.80
C SER A 816 -1.51 -36.32 -4.55
N SER A 817 -0.21 -36.26 -4.80
CA SER A 817 0.77 -37.30 -4.41
C SER A 817 0.76 -37.62 -2.93
N SER A 818 0.46 -36.63 -2.09
CA SER A 818 0.37 -36.78 -0.63
C SER A 818 -0.86 -37.57 -0.13
N GLY A 819 -1.87 -37.81 -0.98
CA GLY A 819 -3.12 -38.46 -0.60
C GLY A 819 -4.07 -37.61 0.27
N THR A 820 -3.67 -36.42 0.69
CA THR A 820 -4.47 -35.54 1.57
C THR A 820 -5.74 -35.04 0.86
N TYR A 821 -5.60 -34.66 -0.40
CA TYR A 821 -6.67 -34.14 -1.25
C TYR A 821 -7.22 -35.27 -2.12
N HIS A 822 -8.44 -35.71 -1.84
CA HIS A 822 -9.08 -36.85 -2.50
C HIS A 822 -10.60 -36.64 -2.57
N VAL A 823 -11.26 -37.41 -3.44
CA VAL A 823 -12.72 -37.48 -3.45
C VAL A 823 -13.19 -38.17 -2.17
N PRO A 824 -14.07 -37.53 -1.35
CA PRO A 824 -14.58 -38.13 -0.12
C PRO A 824 -15.22 -39.51 -0.36
N LEU A 825 -14.94 -40.47 0.52
CA LEU A 825 -15.51 -41.82 0.46
C LEU A 825 -17.04 -41.82 0.70
N GLU A 826 -17.51 -40.93 1.58
CA GLU A 826 -18.92 -40.71 1.86
C GLU A 826 -19.38 -39.39 1.21
N LEU A 827 -20.32 -39.49 0.27
CA LEU A 827 -20.77 -38.37 -0.56
C LEU A 827 -22.00 -37.63 0.03
N ALA A 828 -22.25 -37.76 1.33
CA ALA A 828 -23.29 -37.01 2.02
C ALA A 828 -22.82 -35.58 2.33
N HIS A 829 -23.69 -34.59 2.18
CA HIS A 829 -23.35 -33.16 2.32
C HIS A 829 -22.59 -32.84 3.63
N ALA A 830 -23.10 -33.29 4.78
CA ALA A 830 -22.49 -33.04 6.09
C ALA A 830 -21.10 -33.68 6.27
N LYS A 831 -20.86 -34.83 5.62
CA LYS A 831 -19.58 -35.54 5.68
C LYS A 831 -18.54 -34.88 4.78
N ILE A 832 -18.96 -34.40 3.62
CA ILE A 832 -18.12 -33.59 2.72
C ILE A 832 -17.67 -32.33 3.44
N GLN A 833 -18.58 -31.61 4.12
CA GLN A 833 -18.22 -30.41 4.88
C GLN A 833 -17.21 -30.70 6.01
N THR A 834 -17.41 -31.79 6.76
CA THR A 834 -16.45 -32.21 7.80
C THR A 834 -15.07 -32.53 7.20
N TYR A 835 -15.02 -33.20 6.06
CA TYR A 835 -13.76 -33.47 5.34
C TYR A 835 -13.08 -32.17 4.90
N LEU A 836 -13.80 -31.25 4.26
CA LEU A 836 -13.27 -29.96 3.82
C LEU A 836 -12.76 -29.12 5.00
N ALA A 837 -13.45 -29.17 6.14
CA ALA A 837 -13.03 -28.51 7.38
C ALA A 837 -11.82 -29.18 8.07
N ALA A 838 -11.43 -30.40 7.67
CA ALA A 838 -10.23 -31.08 8.18
C ALA A 838 -8.98 -30.80 7.33
N LEU A 839 -9.13 -30.17 6.15
CA LEU A 839 -7.99 -29.86 5.27
C LEU A 839 -6.99 -28.88 5.91
N PRO A 840 -5.68 -28.97 5.56
CA PRO A 840 -4.67 -28.00 6.00
C PRO A 840 -5.02 -26.56 5.61
N ALA A 841 -4.53 -25.60 6.38
CA ALA A 841 -4.70 -24.17 6.10
C ALA A 841 -3.67 -23.63 5.09
N LEU A 842 -2.50 -24.26 5.01
CA LEU A 842 -1.46 -23.98 4.02
C LEU A 842 -1.58 -25.00 2.89
N ASP A 843 -1.65 -24.52 1.65
CA ASP A 843 -1.80 -25.37 0.47
C ASP A 843 -0.44 -25.85 -0.04
N ASN A 844 -0.27 -27.16 -0.21
CA ASN A 844 0.95 -27.69 -0.82
C ASN A 844 0.97 -27.46 -2.35
N PRO A 845 2.11 -27.06 -2.94
CA PRO A 845 2.26 -26.82 -4.38
C PRO A 845 1.94 -28.02 -5.28
N GLU A 846 2.11 -29.23 -4.74
CA GLU A 846 1.82 -30.50 -5.43
C GLU A 846 0.39 -30.55 -5.99
N LEU A 847 -0.59 -30.01 -5.26
CA LEU A 847 -1.99 -30.02 -5.66
C LEU A 847 -2.25 -29.20 -6.93
N PHE A 848 -1.45 -28.16 -7.15
CA PHE A 848 -1.51 -27.34 -8.35
C PHE A 848 -0.71 -27.95 -9.52
N GLY A 849 -0.02 -29.07 -9.29
CA GLY A 849 0.91 -29.69 -10.21
C GLY A 849 2.19 -28.88 -10.42
N MET A 850 2.67 -28.17 -9.38
CA MET A 850 3.87 -27.33 -9.43
C MET A 850 4.92 -27.77 -8.41
N HIS A 851 6.18 -27.40 -8.67
CA HIS A 851 7.29 -27.63 -7.76
C HIS A 851 7.24 -26.72 -6.51
N GLU A 852 7.81 -27.15 -5.39
CA GLU A 852 7.87 -26.38 -4.14
C GLU A 852 8.55 -25.00 -4.29
N ASN A 853 9.51 -24.90 -5.22
CA ASN A 853 10.19 -23.65 -5.57
C ASN A 853 9.22 -22.53 -6.00
N ALA A 854 8.07 -22.87 -6.58
CA ALA A 854 7.05 -21.90 -6.93
C ALA A 854 6.46 -21.22 -5.67
N ASN A 855 6.30 -21.97 -4.58
CA ASN A 855 5.83 -21.42 -3.31
C ASN A 855 6.87 -20.54 -2.65
N VAL A 856 8.14 -20.95 -2.66
CA VAL A 856 9.24 -20.10 -2.15
C VAL A 856 9.30 -18.77 -2.92
N THR A 857 9.14 -18.80 -4.24
CA THR A 857 9.09 -17.58 -5.07
C THR A 857 7.89 -16.71 -4.73
N PHE A 858 6.72 -17.33 -4.51
CA PHE A 858 5.50 -16.64 -4.10
C PHE A 858 5.68 -15.97 -2.73
N GLU A 859 6.12 -16.71 -1.71
CA GLU A 859 6.33 -16.23 -0.34
C GLU A 859 7.39 -15.11 -0.29
N ARG A 860 8.46 -15.22 -1.08
CA ARG A 860 9.47 -14.16 -1.23
C ARG A 860 8.90 -12.88 -1.86
N ASN A 861 8.06 -13.03 -2.88
CA ASN A 861 7.38 -11.88 -3.49
C ASN A 861 6.38 -11.24 -2.51
N GLU A 862 5.68 -12.05 -1.71
CA GLU A 862 4.76 -11.56 -0.68
C GLU A 862 5.52 -10.78 0.41
N SER A 863 6.65 -11.28 0.89
CA SER A 863 7.47 -10.57 1.88
C SER A 863 8.07 -9.27 1.34
N ALA A 864 8.57 -9.29 0.10
CA ALA A 864 9.05 -8.08 -0.58
C ALA A 864 7.94 -7.04 -0.76
N ASN A 865 6.74 -7.45 -1.18
CA ASN A 865 5.58 -6.56 -1.31
C ASN A 865 5.15 -5.99 0.03
N MET A 866 5.08 -6.82 1.08
CA MET A 866 4.74 -6.37 2.43
C MET A 866 5.73 -5.31 2.93
N LEU A 867 7.04 -5.54 2.76
CA LEU A 867 8.08 -4.57 3.13
C LEU A 867 7.98 -3.26 2.34
N GLN A 868 7.78 -3.33 1.03
CA GLN A 868 7.62 -2.14 0.18
C GLN A 868 6.38 -1.32 0.61
N LEU A 869 5.28 -1.99 0.95
CA LEU A 869 4.08 -1.33 1.46
C LEU A 869 4.35 -0.66 2.82
N ILE A 870 4.99 -1.36 3.77
CA ILE A 870 5.33 -0.74 5.08
C ILE A 870 6.26 0.45 4.87
N LEU A 871 7.26 0.33 4.00
CA LEU A 871 8.20 1.41 3.69
C LEU A 871 7.48 2.63 3.06
N SER A 872 6.43 2.41 2.28
CA SER A 872 5.61 3.49 1.71
C SER A 872 4.76 4.24 2.73
N LEU A 873 4.45 3.61 3.87
CA LEU A 873 3.69 4.20 4.97
C LEU A 873 4.57 5.01 5.93
N GLU A 874 5.87 4.73 5.96
CA GLU A 874 6.80 5.42 6.85
C GLU A 874 7.25 6.77 6.25
N PRO A 875 7.44 7.81 7.08
CA PRO A 875 7.91 9.10 6.60
C PRO A 875 9.28 8.95 5.92
N ARG A 876 9.39 9.48 4.69
CA ARG A 876 10.63 9.45 3.91
C ARG A 876 11.79 10.18 4.60
N ASP A 877 11.48 11.14 5.47
CA ASP A 877 12.43 12.03 6.16
C ASP A 877 12.76 11.63 7.61
N GLY A 878 12.54 10.38 8.01
CA GLY A 878 13.11 9.84 9.24
C GLY A 878 14.63 9.63 9.13
N GLY A 879 15.39 10.69 8.82
CA GLY A 879 16.83 10.69 8.64
C GLY A 879 17.55 11.25 9.86
N GLY A 880 18.34 10.40 10.53
CA GLY A 880 19.43 10.89 11.37
C GLY A 880 20.37 11.75 10.52
N GLY A 881 20.69 12.95 10.99
CA GLY A 881 21.43 14.00 10.26
C GLY A 881 22.91 13.71 9.94
N GLY A 882 23.29 12.45 9.72
CA GLY A 882 24.66 12.04 9.37
C GLY A 882 24.82 11.46 7.96
N GLY A 883 23.74 11.26 7.19
CA GLY A 883 23.79 10.67 5.84
C GLY A 883 23.99 11.71 4.72
N LYS A 884 24.60 11.28 3.60
CA LYS A 884 24.65 12.08 2.35
C LYS A 884 23.25 12.53 1.97
N SER A 885 23.09 13.77 1.46
CA SER A 885 21.78 14.24 1.01
C SER A 885 21.30 13.41 -0.18
N ASN A 886 19.97 13.31 -0.35
CA ASN A 886 19.37 12.61 -1.48
C ASN A 886 19.89 13.19 -2.82
N ASP A 887 20.03 14.51 -2.90
CA ASP A 887 20.60 15.20 -4.08
C ASP A 887 22.03 14.77 -4.36
N GLN A 888 22.88 14.71 -3.33
CA GLN A 888 24.27 14.25 -3.49
C GLN A 888 24.33 12.81 -3.97
N ARG A 889 23.49 11.92 -3.43
CA ARG A 889 23.44 10.52 -3.83
C ARG A 889 23.03 10.35 -5.29
N VAL A 890 22.02 11.10 -5.75
CA VAL A 890 21.57 11.05 -7.15
C VAL A 890 22.63 11.63 -8.08
N LEU A 891 23.30 12.72 -7.70
CA LEU A 891 24.40 13.30 -8.48
C LEU A 891 25.57 12.34 -8.64
N GLU A 892 26.03 11.71 -7.55
CA GLU A 892 27.11 10.71 -7.58
C GLU A 892 26.77 9.54 -8.50
N LEU A 893 25.55 8.99 -8.40
CA LEU A 893 25.08 7.91 -9.27
C LEU A 893 25.00 8.35 -10.73
N ALA A 894 24.48 9.54 -11.00
CA ALA A 894 24.38 10.06 -12.37
C ALA A 894 25.76 10.24 -13.02
N LEU A 895 26.74 10.75 -12.26
CA LEU A 895 28.12 10.91 -12.72
C LEU A 895 28.79 9.56 -12.97
N ALA A 896 28.69 8.61 -12.03
CA ALA A 896 29.27 7.29 -12.17
C ALA A 896 28.74 6.54 -13.41
N ILE A 897 27.42 6.59 -13.65
CA ILE A 897 26.81 5.99 -14.83
C ILE A 897 27.31 6.72 -16.09
N GLN A 898 27.33 8.05 -16.09
CA GLN A 898 27.77 8.83 -17.25
C GLN A 898 29.22 8.54 -17.66
N GLU A 899 30.12 8.37 -16.69
CA GLU A 899 31.53 8.02 -16.94
C GLU A 899 31.68 6.60 -17.50
N SER A 900 30.83 5.66 -17.06
CA SER A 900 30.84 4.28 -17.54
C SER A 900 30.28 4.08 -18.95
N LEU A 901 29.54 5.06 -19.49
CA LEU A 901 28.83 4.92 -20.78
C LEU A 901 29.82 4.86 -21.95
N PRO A 902 29.77 3.81 -22.79
CA PRO A 902 30.64 3.68 -23.96
C PRO A 902 30.24 4.67 -25.06
N ALA A 903 31.13 4.86 -26.05
CA ALA A 903 30.84 5.59 -27.28
C ALA A 903 29.72 4.91 -28.11
N ASP A 904 29.11 5.65 -29.03
CA ASP A 904 28.13 5.11 -29.98
C ASP A 904 28.80 4.04 -30.87
N LEU A 905 27.99 3.10 -31.36
CA LEU A 905 28.43 2.03 -32.25
C LEU A 905 28.30 2.51 -33.70
N ASP A 906 29.40 2.97 -34.29
CA ASP A 906 29.43 3.46 -35.67
C ASP A 906 29.74 2.35 -36.66
N VAL A 907 29.01 2.32 -37.78
CA VAL A 907 29.17 1.33 -38.85
C VAL A 907 30.57 1.38 -39.48
N GLU A 908 31.26 2.52 -39.38
CA GLU A 908 32.64 2.70 -39.84
C GLU A 908 33.66 1.88 -39.03
N GLU A 909 33.33 1.49 -37.80
CA GLU A 909 34.16 0.57 -37.00
C GLU A 909 34.08 -0.89 -37.47
N ALA A 910 33.27 -1.19 -38.49
CA ALA A 910 33.03 -2.55 -38.93
C ALA A 910 34.28 -3.21 -39.54
N GLY A 911 34.56 -4.44 -39.10
CA GLY A 911 35.56 -5.29 -39.70
C GLY A 911 35.22 -5.63 -41.17
N PRO A 912 36.24 -5.99 -42.00
CA PRO A 912 36.06 -6.30 -43.41
C PRO A 912 35.17 -7.53 -43.66
N THR A 913 34.93 -8.34 -42.64
CA THR A 913 34.15 -9.59 -42.67
C THR A 913 32.70 -9.43 -42.23
N THR A 914 32.30 -8.27 -41.69
CA THR A 914 31.02 -8.08 -41.00
C THR A 914 29.85 -7.81 -41.95
N PHE A 915 30.04 -6.95 -42.96
CA PHE A 915 29.00 -6.62 -43.96
C PHE A 915 29.28 -7.29 -45.31
N LYS A 916 29.22 -8.62 -45.34
CA LYS A 916 29.39 -9.40 -46.58
C LYS A 916 28.14 -9.29 -47.46
N THR A 917 28.35 -9.05 -48.76
CA THR A 917 27.33 -9.16 -49.80
C THR A 917 27.51 -10.47 -50.57
N ARG A 918 26.40 -11.17 -50.86
CA ARG A 918 26.39 -12.40 -51.66
C ARG A 918 25.49 -12.22 -52.88
N GLU A 919 25.89 -12.75 -54.02
CA GLU A 919 25.02 -12.84 -55.20
C GLU A 919 24.13 -14.08 -55.08
N VAL A 920 22.81 -13.87 -54.99
CA VAL A 920 21.81 -14.95 -54.96
C VAL A 920 20.86 -14.71 -56.12
N ALA A 921 20.77 -15.69 -57.04
CA ALA A 921 19.89 -15.64 -58.21
C ALA A 921 19.98 -14.34 -59.04
N GLY A 922 21.20 -13.81 -59.24
CA GLY A 922 21.46 -12.60 -60.04
C GLY A 922 21.22 -11.26 -59.32
N THR A 923 20.91 -11.28 -58.02
CA THR A 923 20.77 -10.06 -57.20
C THR A 923 21.84 -10.03 -56.10
N VAL A 924 22.53 -8.91 -55.91
CA VAL A 924 23.47 -8.71 -54.80
C VAL A 924 22.66 -8.45 -53.53
N VAL A 925 22.69 -9.38 -52.58
CA VAL A 925 21.94 -9.29 -51.32
C VAL A 925 22.91 -9.32 -50.15
N MET A 926 22.72 -8.42 -49.18
CA MET A 926 23.48 -8.43 -47.94
C MET A 926 23.07 -9.63 -47.08
N ASP A 927 24.03 -10.17 -46.31
CA ASP A 927 23.74 -11.22 -45.34
C ASP A 927 22.59 -10.79 -44.40
N SER A 928 21.58 -11.65 -44.20
CA SER A 928 20.44 -11.31 -43.34
C SER A 928 20.88 -11.05 -41.90
N LEU A 929 21.91 -11.73 -41.40
CA LEU A 929 22.43 -11.49 -40.05
C LEU A 929 23.11 -10.12 -39.92
N ALA A 930 23.78 -9.65 -40.98
CA ALA A 930 24.33 -8.30 -41.02
C ALA A 930 23.23 -7.22 -41.01
N THR A 931 22.07 -7.48 -41.64
CA THR A 931 20.91 -6.57 -41.54
C THR A 931 20.36 -6.49 -40.13
N VAL A 932 20.30 -7.63 -39.42
CA VAL A 932 19.86 -7.70 -38.01
C VAL A 932 20.82 -6.93 -37.12
N LEU A 933 22.14 -7.11 -37.30
CA LEU A 933 23.16 -6.34 -36.58
C LEU A 933 22.92 -4.84 -36.77
N GLY A 934 22.78 -4.37 -38.01
CA GLY A 934 22.52 -2.95 -38.29
C GLY A 934 21.29 -2.38 -37.58
N GLN A 935 20.19 -3.14 -37.53
CA GLN A 935 18.97 -2.74 -36.82
C GLN A 935 19.15 -2.69 -35.30
N GLU A 936 19.89 -3.65 -34.73
CA GLU A 936 20.20 -3.70 -33.30
C GLU A 936 21.11 -2.52 -32.89
N LEU A 937 22.13 -2.19 -33.69
CA LEU A 937 23.01 -1.04 -33.45
C LEU A 937 22.23 0.28 -33.37
N ILE A 938 21.26 0.50 -34.25
CA ILE A 938 20.40 1.69 -34.23
C ILE A 938 19.64 1.79 -32.89
N LYS A 939 19.12 0.67 -32.38
CA LYS A 939 18.40 0.64 -31.10
C LYS A 939 19.32 0.96 -29.92
N PHE A 940 20.49 0.34 -29.84
CA PHE A 940 21.47 0.64 -28.79
C PHE A 940 21.94 2.10 -28.84
N ASN A 941 22.23 2.63 -30.02
CA ASN A 941 22.63 4.03 -30.18
C ASN A 941 21.52 5.00 -29.77
N THR A 942 20.26 4.69 -30.08
CA THR A 942 19.12 5.50 -29.64
C THR A 942 19.02 5.54 -28.11
N LEU A 943 19.19 4.39 -27.45
CA LEU A 943 19.21 4.29 -25.98
C LEU A 943 20.39 5.06 -25.37
N LEU A 944 21.61 4.84 -25.85
CA LEU A 944 22.83 5.50 -25.34
C LEU A 944 22.74 7.03 -25.46
N ARG A 945 22.25 7.54 -26.59
CA ARG A 945 22.05 8.99 -26.77
C ARG A 945 21.03 9.55 -25.79
N ARG A 946 19.89 8.87 -25.60
CA ARG A 946 18.85 9.29 -24.64
C ARG A 946 19.38 9.29 -23.21
N MET A 947 20.16 8.28 -22.82
CA MET A 947 20.79 8.23 -21.50
C MET A 947 21.74 9.42 -21.29
N ARG A 948 22.64 9.70 -22.25
CA ARG A 948 23.58 10.82 -22.15
C ARG A 948 22.89 12.18 -22.04
N SER A 949 21.80 12.41 -22.78
CA SER A 949 21.04 13.66 -22.63
C SER A 949 20.36 13.74 -21.27
N SER A 950 19.65 12.70 -20.84
CA SER A 950 18.91 12.71 -19.57
C SER A 950 19.82 12.82 -18.33
N LEU A 951 21.00 12.19 -18.36
CA LEU A 951 21.97 12.26 -17.27
C LEU A 951 22.55 13.67 -17.10
N ARG A 952 22.76 14.40 -18.20
CA ARG A 952 23.17 15.81 -18.14
C ARG A 952 22.03 16.69 -17.64
N ASP A 953 20.81 16.44 -18.10
CA ASP A 953 19.65 17.27 -17.72
C ASP A 953 19.31 17.13 -16.23
N ILE A 954 19.35 15.92 -15.66
CA ILE A 954 19.10 15.73 -14.23
C ILE A 954 20.17 16.38 -13.36
N GLN A 955 21.45 16.31 -13.75
CA GLN A 955 22.53 17.00 -13.04
C GLN A 955 22.35 18.52 -13.07
N ARG A 956 21.92 19.07 -14.22
CA ARG A 956 21.65 20.51 -14.35
C ARG A 956 20.40 20.92 -13.57
N ALA A 957 19.39 20.08 -13.51
CA ALA A 957 18.17 20.35 -12.75
C ALA A 957 18.42 20.36 -11.22
N ILE A 958 19.18 19.39 -10.70
CA ILE A 958 19.56 19.35 -9.27
C ILE A 958 20.42 20.57 -8.90
N ASN A 959 21.33 20.99 -9.79
CA ASN A 959 22.12 22.21 -9.61
C ASN A 959 21.33 23.52 -9.83
N GLY A 960 20.03 23.45 -10.11
CA GLY A 960 19.17 24.62 -10.31
C GLY A 960 19.37 25.38 -11.62
N LEU A 961 20.09 24.81 -12.60
CA LEU A 961 20.34 25.42 -13.91
C LEU A 961 19.18 25.24 -14.89
N ILE A 962 18.33 24.22 -14.65
CA ILE A 962 17.15 23.88 -15.44
C ILE A 962 16.00 23.60 -14.46
N VAL A 963 14.76 23.92 -14.84
CA VAL A 963 13.57 23.61 -14.04
C VAL A 963 13.33 22.10 -14.02
N MET A 964 13.06 21.54 -12.84
CA MET A 964 12.71 20.14 -12.68
C MET A 964 11.40 19.84 -13.42
N SER A 965 11.46 19.05 -14.49
CA SER A 965 10.27 18.56 -15.19
C SER A 965 9.73 17.31 -14.51
N SER A 966 8.46 16.95 -14.76
CA SER A 966 7.87 15.71 -14.23
C SER A 966 8.63 14.45 -14.67
N GLU A 967 9.21 14.44 -15.88
CA GLU A 967 10.04 13.34 -16.36
C GLU A 967 11.36 13.21 -15.58
N LEU A 968 12.00 14.35 -15.29
CA LEU A 968 13.24 14.38 -14.49
C LEU A 968 12.96 14.06 -13.02
N ASP A 969 11.83 14.50 -12.49
CA ASP A 969 11.43 14.21 -11.11
C ASP A 969 11.17 12.70 -10.92
N ASN A 970 10.45 12.08 -11.87
CA ASN A 970 10.30 10.62 -11.90
C ASN A 970 11.64 9.89 -12.03
N MET A 971 12.59 10.44 -12.80
CA MET A 971 13.95 9.89 -12.91
C MET A 971 14.73 10.04 -11.60
N TYR A 972 14.62 11.17 -10.91
CA TYR A 972 15.22 11.43 -9.60
C TYR A 972 14.72 10.44 -8.55
N VAL A 973 13.40 10.26 -8.47
CA VAL A 973 12.77 9.26 -7.59
C VAL A 973 13.19 7.83 -7.97
N ALA A 974 13.31 7.52 -9.27
CA ALA A 974 13.77 6.21 -9.72
C ALA A 974 15.23 5.92 -9.28
N PHE A 975 16.12 6.91 -9.35
CA PHE A 975 17.52 6.77 -8.92
C PHE A 975 17.63 6.54 -7.41
N LEU A 976 16.87 7.28 -6.61
CA LEU A 976 16.81 7.07 -5.16
C LEU A 976 16.33 5.66 -4.80
N ASN A 977 15.37 5.15 -5.55
CA ASN A 977 14.81 3.81 -5.36
C ASN A 977 15.59 2.68 -6.05
N GLY A 978 16.71 2.98 -6.72
CA GLY A 978 17.51 2.00 -7.45
C GLY A 978 16.77 1.34 -8.63
N ARG A 979 15.78 2.00 -9.22
CA ARG A 979 14.99 1.53 -10.36
C ARG A 979 15.43 2.20 -11.66
N VAL A 980 15.24 1.51 -12.78
CA VAL A 980 15.49 2.07 -14.12
C VAL A 980 14.43 3.13 -14.43
N PRO A 981 14.80 4.37 -14.81
CA PRO A 981 13.85 5.41 -15.18
C PRO A 981 12.98 5.02 -16.37
N GLN A 982 11.70 5.44 -16.35
CA GLN A 982 10.75 5.14 -17.42
C GLN A 982 11.19 5.71 -18.79
N LEU A 983 11.91 6.83 -18.78
CA LEU A 983 12.55 7.44 -19.95
C LEU A 983 13.48 6.48 -20.70
N TRP A 984 14.21 5.64 -19.95
CA TRP A 984 15.10 4.65 -20.53
C TRP A 984 14.31 3.39 -20.88
N ALA A 985 13.42 2.96 -19.98
CA ALA A 985 12.58 1.78 -20.17
C ALA A 985 11.84 1.79 -21.53
N ALA A 986 11.29 2.94 -21.93
CA ALA A 986 10.54 3.12 -23.18
C ALA A 986 11.35 2.86 -24.46
N VAL A 987 12.68 3.04 -24.42
CA VAL A 987 13.59 2.85 -25.56
C VAL A 987 14.50 1.62 -25.35
N SER A 988 14.41 0.96 -24.20
CA SER A 988 15.29 -0.13 -23.80
C SER A 988 14.73 -1.52 -24.14
N PHE A 989 15.58 -2.53 -23.93
CA PHE A 989 15.21 -3.94 -24.01
C PHE A 989 14.39 -4.34 -22.78
N ALA A 990 13.60 -5.41 -22.90
CA ALA A 990 12.80 -5.92 -21.80
C ALA A 990 13.72 -6.48 -20.68
N SER A 991 13.67 -5.89 -19.50
CA SER A 991 14.43 -6.30 -18.32
C SER A 991 13.71 -5.88 -17.04
N LEU A 992 13.92 -6.66 -15.97
CA LEU A 992 13.39 -6.40 -14.64
C LEU A 992 14.51 -6.14 -13.61
N LYS A 993 15.75 -6.03 -14.09
CA LYS A 993 16.92 -5.82 -13.25
C LYS A 993 16.89 -4.45 -12.55
N PRO A 994 17.38 -4.35 -11.30
CA PRO A 994 17.65 -3.09 -10.63
C PRO A 994 18.63 -2.22 -11.43
N LEU A 995 18.66 -0.91 -11.16
CA LEU A 995 19.45 0.08 -11.90
C LEU A 995 20.92 -0.34 -12.09
N ALA A 996 21.58 -0.77 -11.03
CA ALA A 996 23.00 -1.15 -11.08
C ALA A 996 23.25 -2.40 -11.95
N SER A 997 22.51 -3.48 -11.73
CA SER A 997 22.58 -4.71 -12.54
C SER A 997 22.18 -4.44 -14.00
N TRP A 998 21.21 -3.57 -14.23
CA TRP A 998 20.75 -3.19 -15.56
C TRP A 998 21.80 -2.41 -16.33
N VAL A 999 22.50 -1.45 -15.69
CA VAL A 999 23.61 -0.71 -16.33
C VAL A 999 24.73 -1.67 -16.71
N ARG A 1000 25.12 -2.60 -15.82
CA ARG A 1000 26.13 -3.62 -16.14
C ARG A 1000 25.71 -4.48 -17.34
N ASP A 1001 24.47 -4.97 -17.33
CA ASP A 1001 23.89 -5.75 -18.44
C ASP A 1001 23.89 -4.97 -19.76
N LEU A 1002 23.57 -3.68 -19.74
CA LEU A 1002 23.68 -2.81 -20.92
C LEU A 1002 25.11 -2.70 -21.43
N LEU A 1003 26.10 -2.52 -20.54
CA LEU A 1003 27.51 -2.43 -20.92
C LEU A 1003 28.00 -3.75 -21.55
N ASP A 1004 27.61 -4.89 -20.99
CA ASP A 1004 27.95 -6.21 -21.52
C ASP A 1004 27.34 -6.42 -22.92
N ARG A 1005 26.07 -6.03 -23.11
CA ARG A 1005 25.40 -6.07 -24.42
C ARG A 1005 26.10 -5.21 -25.46
N VAL A 1006 26.43 -3.97 -25.12
CA VAL A 1006 27.13 -3.05 -26.04
C VAL A 1006 28.51 -3.59 -26.38
N THR A 1007 29.20 -4.21 -25.43
CA THR A 1007 30.50 -4.85 -25.64
C THR A 1007 30.39 -6.03 -26.61
N PHE A 1008 29.37 -6.90 -26.45
CA PHE A 1008 29.09 -8.00 -27.37
C PHE A 1008 28.84 -7.51 -28.81
N PHE A 1009 27.97 -6.51 -29.00
CA PHE A 1009 27.70 -5.98 -30.34
C PHE A 1009 28.89 -5.23 -30.94
N ARG A 1010 29.71 -4.56 -30.12
CA ARG A 1010 30.97 -3.96 -30.57
C ARG A 1010 31.97 -5.02 -31.01
N GLN A 1011 32.05 -6.16 -30.31
CA GLN A 1011 32.90 -7.28 -30.72
C GLN A 1011 32.42 -7.89 -32.03
N TRP A 1012 31.11 -8.12 -32.19
CA TRP A 1012 30.54 -8.59 -33.47
C TRP A 1012 30.82 -7.61 -34.62
N LEU A 1013 30.68 -6.30 -34.36
CA LEU A 1013 31.02 -5.27 -35.34
C LEU A 1013 32.53 -5.31 -35.73
N ARG A 1014 33.39 -5.40 -34.71
CA ARG A 1014 34.86 -5.61 -34.68
C ARG A 1014 35.38 -6.75 -35.55
N GLU A 1015 35.03 -7.94 -35.09
CA GLU A 1015 35.69 -9.21 -35.39
C GLU A 1015 34.88 -10.06 -36.39
N GLY A 1016 33.63 -9.68 -36.65
CA GLY A 1016 32.69 -10.44 -37.47
C GLY A 1016 31.80 -11.38 -36.64
N GLU A 1017 31.09 -12.30 -37.31
CA GLU A 1017 30.09 -13.16 -36.68
C GLU A 1017 30.66 -14.03 -35.55
N PRO A 1018 30.05 -14.00 -34.34
CA PRO A 1018 30.48 -14.86 -33.23
C PRO A 1018 30.12 -16.32 -33.49
N VAL A 1019 30.90 -17.24 -32.93
CA VAL A 1019 30.66 -18.70 -33.06
C VAL A 1019 29.42 -19.14 -32.26
N VAL A 1020 29.23 -18.55 -31.09
CA VAL A 1020 28.09 -18.80 -30.19
C VAL A 1020 27.34 -17.49 -29.98
N PHE A 1021 26.03 -17.50 -30.22
CA PHE A 1021 25.18 -16.33 -30.06
C PHE A 1021 24.47 -16.37 -28.70
N GLN A 1022 24.68 -15.32 -27.90
CA GLN A 1022 23.97 -15.11 -26.63
C GLN A 1022 22.60 -14.49 -26.91
N LEU A 1023 21.53 -15.30 -26.87
CA LEU A 1023 20.20 -14.84 -27.27
C LEU A 1023 19.63 -13.77 -26.33
N ASN A 1024 20.08 -13.79 -25.07
CA ASN A 1024 19.68 -12.82 -24.05
C ASN A 1024 20.16 -11.40 -24.33
N VAL A 1025 21.17 -11.19 -25.19
CA VAL A 1025 21.79 -9.88 -25.47
C VAL A 1025 20.98 -9.01 -26.46
N PHE A 1026 20.18 -9.63 -27.32
CA PHE A 1026 19.41 -8.95 -28.38
C PHE A 1026 18.22 -8.15 -27.85
N PHE A 1027 17.94 -6.98 -28.46
CA PHE A 1027 16.65 -6.29 -28.26
C PHE A 1027 15.49 -7.07 -28.89
N PHE A 1028 15.69 -7.57 -30.12
CA PHE A 1028 14.66 -8.30 -30.86
C PHE A 1028 15.16 -9.69 -31.33
N PRO A 1029 15.20 -10.67 -30.42
CA PRO A 1029 15.59 -12.06 -30.72
C PRO A 1029 14.81 -12.67 -31.88
N GLN A 1030 13.51 -12.36 -32.02
CA GLN A 1030 12.69 -12.92 -33.09
C GLN A 1030 13.21 -12.52 -34.49
N GLY A 1031 13.68 -11.29 -34.66
CA GLY A 1031 14.28 -10.83 -35.92
C GLY A 1031 15.59 -11.56 -36.24
N PHE A 1032 16.39 -11.86 -35.22
CA PHE A 1032 17.59 -12.68 -35.36
C PHE A 1032 17.25 -14.12 -35.80
N MET A 1033 16.21 -14.73 -35.22
CA MET A 1033 15.74 -16.06 -35.63
C MET A 1033 15.27 -16.07 -37.09
N THR A 1034 14.47 -15.08 -37.50
CA THR A 1034 14.03 -14.93 -38.89
C THR A 1034 15.21 -14.70 -39.84
N GLY A 1035 16.21 -13.90 -39.44
CA GLY A 1035 17.43 -13.68 -40.22
C GLY A 1035 18.20 -14.98 -40.46
N THR A 1036 18.26 -15.86 -39.46
CA THR A 1036 18.87 -17.20 -39.59
C THR A 1036 18.11 -18.09 -40.57
N LEU A 1037 16.77 -18.12 -40.49
CA LEU A 1037 15.93 -18.88 -41.44
C LEU A 1037 16.06 -18.34 -42.87
N GLN A 1038 16.14 -17.02 -43.04
CA GLN A 1038 16.35 -16.39 -44.35
C GLN A 1038 17.70 -16.79 -44.96
N ASN A 1039 18.76 -16.84 -44.16
CA ASN A 1039 20.07 -17.28 -44.64
C ASN A 1039 20.04 -18.74 -45.11
N PHE A 1040 19.39 -19.62 -44.36
CA PHE A 1040 19.21 -21.01 -44.76
C PHE A 1040 18.35 -21.14 -46.03
N ALA A 1041 17.23 -20.43 -46.10
CA ALA A 1041 16.35 -20.38 -47.25
C ALA A 1041 17.07 -19.90 -48.52
N ARG A 1042 17.92 -18.87 -48.40
CA ARG A 1042 18.74 -18.36 -49.52
C ARG A 1042 19.85 -19.34 -49.92
N LYS A 1043 20.49 -20.02 -48.96
CA LYS A 1043 21.53 -21.03 -49.22
C LYS A 1043 20.99 -22.25 -49.97
N TYR A 1044 19.80 -22.72 -49.59
CA TYR A 1044 19.19 -23.95 -50.14
C TYR A 1044 18.02 -23.71 -51.11
N GLN A 1045 17.67 -22.45 -51.39
CA GLN A 1045 16.57 -22.05 -52.29
C GLN A 1045 15.21 -22.67 -51.90
N THR A 1046 14.90 -22.69 -50.60
CA THR A 1046 13.61 -23.17 -50.06
C THR A 1046 12.72 -22.00 -49.64
N ALA A 1047 11.40 -22.17 -49.70
CA ALA A 1047 10.46 -21.17 -49.16
C ALA A 1047 10.64 -21.01 -47.65
N ILE A 1048 10.68 -19.76 -47.15
CA ILE A 1048 10.89 -19.48 -45.71
C ILE A 1048 9.73 -20.02 -44.87
N ASP A 1049 8.50 -19.93 -45.38
CA ASP A 1049 7.29 -20.36 -44.68
C ASP A 1049 7.22 -21.87 -44.40
N SER A 1050 8.02 -22.69 -45.10
CA SER A 1050 8.09 -24.13 -44.88
C SER A 1050 9.19 -24.54 -43.89
N LEU A 1051 9.99 -23.59 -43.38
CA LEU A 1051 11.10 -23.86 -42.48
C LEU A 1051 10.71 -23.66 -41.01
N VAL A 1052 11.13 -24.60 -40.17
CA VAL A 1052 10.98 -24.58 -38.71
C VAL A 1052 12.32 -24.97 -38.08
N PHE A 1053 12.60 -24.52 -36.86
CA PHE A 1053 13.79 -24.95 -36.13
C PHE A 1053 13.61 -26.35 -35.51
N THR A 1054 14.63 -27.18 -35.68
CA THR A 1054 14.87 -28.40 -34.91
C THR A 1054 16.03 -28.13 -33.95
N PHE A 1055 16.01 -28.78 -32.79
CA PHE A 1055 16.93 -28.47 -31.70
C PHE A 1055 17.76 -29.70 -31.34
N ALA A 1056 19.07 -29.50 -31.20
CA ALA A 1056 19.99 -30.50 -30.68
C ALA A 1056 20.82 -29.89 -29.55
N VAL A 1057 20.75 -30.47 -28.35
CA VAL A 1057 21.55 -30.03 -27.21
C VAL A 1057 22.97 -30.57 -27.36
N GLN A 1058 23.98 -29.71 -27.22
CA GLN A 1058 25.39 -30.08 -27.34
C GLN A 1058 25.97 -30.47 -25.98
N ASP A 1059 26.82 -31.50 -25.96
CA ASP A 1059 27.49 -32.00 -24.74
C ASP A 1059 28.78 -31.22 -24.45
N VAL A 1060 28.69 -29.90 -24.27
CA VAL A 1060 29.86 -29.03 -24.07
C VAL A 1060 29.68 -28.23 -22.79
N ALA A 1061 30.72 -28.17 -21.94
CA ALA A 1061 30.65 -27.52 -20.64
C ALA A 1061 30.82 -25.99 -20.72
N SER A 1062 31.53 -25.48 -21.73
CA SER A 1062 31.77 -24.05 -21.91
C SER A 1062 31.71 -23.61 -23.38
N ALA A 1063 31.25 -22.38 -23.64
CA ALA A 1063 31.17 -21.81 -24.98
C ALA A 1063 32.54 -21.66 -25.67
N GLN A 1064 33.64 -21.65 -24.91
CA GLN A 1064 35.00 -21.50 -25.42
C GLN A 1064 35.54 -22.78 -26.08
N GLU A 1065 34.95 -23.94 -25.81
CA GLU A 1065 35.34 -25.21 -26.42
C GLU A 1065 34.87 -25.32 -27.90
N LEU A 1066 33.87 -24.51 -28.30
CA LEU A 1066 33.38 -24.43 -29.68
C LEU A 1066 34.17 -23.39 -30.46
N THR A 1067 35.13 -23.84 -31.27
CA THR A 1067 36.03 -22.97 -32.05
C THR A 1067 35.58 -22.75 -33.50
N GLN A 1068 34.63 -23.54 -34.01
CA GLN A 1068 34.13 -23.45 -35.39
C GLN A 1068 32.60 -23.29 -35.42
N SER A 1069 32.13 -22.38 -36.27
CA SER A 1069 30.70 -22.18 -36.53
C SER A 1069 30.07 -23.41 -37.21
N PRO A 1070 28.78 -23.72 -36.94
CA PRO A 1070 28.13 -24.88 -37.54
C PRO A 1070 27.94 -24.67 -39.05
N THR A 1071 27.89 -25.77 -39.82
CA THR A 1071 27.68 -25.73 -41.28
C THR A 1071 26.32 -25.15 -41.66
N ASP A 1072 25.29 -25.49 -40.87
CA ASP A 1072 23.92 -25.01 -40.97
C ASP A 1072 23.35 -24.71 -39.58
N GLY A 1073 22.60 -23.63 -39.46
CA GLY A 1073 22.02 -23.17 -38.19
C GLY A 1073 22.98 -22.35 -37.35
N ILE A 1074 22.71 -22.25 -36.05
CA ILE A 1074 23.47 -21.43 -35.09
C ILE A 1074 23.57 -22.12 -33.72
N TYR A 1075 24.66 -21.87 -32.99
CA TYR A 1075 24.79 -22.25 -31.58
C TYR A 1075 24.26 -21.12 -30.70
N VAL A 1076 23.37 -21.45 -29.79
CA VAL A 1076 22.70 -20.50 -28.90
C VAL A 1076 23.04 -20.79 -27.44
N ASP A 1077 23.39 -19.73 -26.72
CA ASP A 1077 23.64 -19.71 -25.28
C ASP A 1077 22.79 -18.60 -24.61
N GLY A 1078 22.79 -18.56 -23.27
CA GLY A 1078 22.06 -17.57 -22.48
C GLY A 1078 20.61 -17.95 -22.20
N LEU A 1079 20.28 -19.24 -22.16
CA LEU A 1079 18.96 -19.75 -21.81
C LEU A 1079 18.95 -20.21 -20.34
N TRP A 1080 18.03 -19.67 -19.55
CA TRP A 1080 17.81 -20.08 -18.15
C TRP A 1080 16.52 -20.86 -18.04
N LEU A 1081 16.58 -22.08 -17.51
CA LEU A 1081 15.41 -22.92 -17.32
C LEU A 1081 14.79 -22.65 -15.94
N GLN A 1082 13.49 -22.40 -15.91
CA GLN A 1082 12.70 -22.19 -14.70
C GLN A 1082 11.70 -23.33 -14.55
N GLY A 1083 11.55 -23.88 -13.35
CA GLY A 1083 10.60 -24.97 -13.04
C GLY A 1083 11.05 -26.37 -13.49
N ALA A 1084 12.24 -26.48 -14.08
CA ALA A 1084 12.89 -27.74 -14.44
C ALA A 1084 14.42 -27.52 -14.49
N ARG A 1085 15.18 -28.61 -14.61
CA ARG A 1085 16.64 -28.61 -14.74
C ARG A 1085 17.07 -29.52 -15.90
N TRP A 1086 18.12 -29.11 -16.60
CA TRP A 1086 18.76 -29.97 -17.59
C TRP A 1086 19.85 -30.81 -16.95
N SER A 1087 19.81 -32.13 -17.18
CA SER A 1087 20.82 -33.07 -16.68
C SER A 1087 21.83 -33.38 -17.78
N PRO A 1088 23.08 -32.88 -17.70
CA PRO A 1088 24.08 -33.15 -18.73
C PRO A 1088 24.49 -34.63 -18.78
N THR A 1089 24.35 -35.36 -17.67
CA THR A 1089 24.69 -36.79 -17.60
C THR A 1089 23.64 -37.68 -18.25
N ARG A 1090 22.35 -37.40 -18.01
CA ARG A 1090 21.22 -38.18 -18.58
C ARG A 1090 20.72 -37.65 -19.92
N LYS A 1091 21.09 -36.41 -20.30
CA LYS A 1091 20.62 -35.71 -21.50
C LYS A 1091 19.09 -35.62 -21.59
N LEU A 1092 18.46 -35.43 -20.43
CA LEU A 1092 17.02 -35.40 -20.25
C LEU A 1092 16.65 -34.27 -19.32
N LEU A 1093 15.40 -33.80 -19.46
CA LEU A 1093 14.78 -32.86 -18.54
C LEU A 1093 14.48 -33.55 -17.20
N GLU A 1094 14.93 -32.95 -16.10
CA GLU A 1094 14.74 -33.39 -14.72
C GLU A 1094 14.04 -32.30 -13.89
N ASP A 1095 13.53 -32.67 -12.72
CA ASP A 1095 12.95 -31.71 -11.76
C ASP A 1095 14.02 -30.77 -11.21
N ALA A 1096 13.60 -29.54 -10.90
CA ALA A 1096 14.48 -28.56 -10.25
C ALA A 1096 14.84 -29.01 -8.83
N LYS A 1097 16.04 -28.68 -8.35
CA LYS A 1097 16.41 -28.94 -6.95
C LYS A 1097 15.67 -27.97 -6.02
N PRO A 1098 15.27 -28.39 -4.80
CA PRO A 1098 14.74 -27.48 -3.80
C PRO A 1098 15.68 -26.29 -3.55
N GLY A 1099 15.17 -25.06 -3.69
CA GLY A 1099 15.93 -23.82 -3.54
C GLY A 1099 16.67 -23.32 -4.80
N GLU A 1100 16.77 -24.12 -5.86
CA GLU A 1100 17.32 -23.72 -7.16
C GLU A 1100 16.19 -23.23 -8.08
N MET A 1101 15.99 -21.90 -8.15
CA MET A 1101 14.89 -21.31 -8.93
C MET A 1101 15.11 -21.35 -10.44
N PHE A 1102 16.37 -21.15 -10.85
CA PHE A 1102 16.79 -21.07 -12.23
C PHE A 1102 18.01 -21.97 -12.44
N SER A 1103 17.98 -22.81 -13.46
CA SER A 1103 19.11 -23.63 -13.90
C SER A 1103 19.63 -23.09 -15.22
N ALA A 1104 20.95 -22.97 -15.36
CA ALA A 1104 21.55 -22.69 -16.67
C ALA A 1104 21.32 -23.87 -17.62
N MET A 1105 21.03 -23.59 -18.89
CA MET A 1105 20.93 -24.59 -19.95
C MET A 1105 22.27 -24.79 -20.64
N ALA A 1106 22.51 -25.99 -21.18
CA ALA A 1106 23.65 -26.23 -22.07
C ALA A 1106 23.43 -25.58 -23.44
N ILE A 1107 24.51 -25.44 -24.23
CA ILE A 1107 24.45 -24.82 -25.56
C ILE A 1107 23.51 -25.63 -26.48
N VAL A 1108 22.56 -24.93 -27.11
CA VAL A 1108 21.58 -25.54 -27.99
C VAL A 1108 21.89 -25.17 -29.44
N HIS A 1109 21.96 -26.17 -30.32
CA HIS A 1109 22.08 -25.99 -31.76
C HIS A 1109 20.69 -25.84 -32.37
N PHE A 1110 20.44 -24.69 -32.99
CA PHE A 1110 19.21 -24.38 -33.70
C PHE A 1110 19.42 -24.68 -35.18
N LEU A 1111 18.83 -25.77 -35.66
CA LEU A 1111 18.96 -26.25 -37.03
C LEU A 1111 17.66 -26.00 -37.82
N PRO A 1112 17.66 -25.15 -38.86
CA PRO A 1112 16.53 -25.01 -39.77
C PRO A 1112 16.24 -26.32 -40.53
N ALA A 1113 14.99 -26.76 -40.52
CA ALA A 1113 14.52 -27.96 -41.24
C ALA A 1113 13.12 -27.73 -41.83
N ALA A 1114 12.72 -28.53 -42.82
CA ALA A 1114 11.39 -28.43 -43.42
C ALA A 1114 10.31 -28.96 -42.45
N SER A 1115 9.15 -28.27 -42.36
CA SER A 1115 8.05 -28.57 -41.43
C SER A 1115 7.49 -30.00 -41.52
N SER A 1116 7.68 -30.70 -42.64
CA SER A 1116 7.27 -32.10 -42.82
C SER A 1116 8.22 -33.10 -42.15
N SER A 1117 9.48 -32.72 -41.91
CA SER A 1117 10.48 -33.56 -41.23
C SER A 1117 10.35 -33.53 -39.69
N THR A 1118 9.63 -32.53 -39.16
CA THR A 1118 9.34 -32.31 -37.73
C THR A 1118 8.10 -33.05 -37.22
N ALA A 1119 7.36 -33.75 -38.08
CA ALA A 1119 6.25 -34.60 -37.65
C ALA A 1119 6.79 -35.83 -36.90
N CYS A 1120 6.78 -35.77 -35.57
CA CYS A 1120 6.83 -36.87 -34.61
C CYS A 1120 7.60 -38.13 -35.06
N LYS A 1121 8.94 -38.09 -35.02
CA LYS A 1121 9.67 -39.32 -34.72
C LYS A 1121 9.83 -39.39 -33.20
N PRO A 1122 9.14 -40.31 -32.50
CA PRO A 1122 9.49 -40.59 -31.11
C PRO A 1122 10.95 -41.03 -31.08
N ALA A 1123 11.79 -40.31 -30.34
CA ALA A 1123 13.14 -40.77 -30.05
C ALA A 1123 12.98 -41.95 -29.08
N THR A 1124 12.77 -43.16 -29.59
CA THR A 1124 12.48 -44.41 -28.84
C THR A 1124 11.13 -44.44 -28.09
N ALA A 1125 10.64 -45.65 -27.77
CA ALA A 1125 9.31 -45.89 -27.18
C ALA A 1125 9.13 -45.34 -25.75
N SER A 1126 10.18 -44.78 -25.13
CA SER A 1126 10.22 -44.33 -23.74
C SER A 1126 10.60 -42.86 -23.54
N THR A 1127 10.73 -42.05 -24.60
CA THR A 1127 11.09 -40.62 -24.47
C THR A 1127 10.09 -39.72 -25.19
N PHE A 1128 9.52 -38.78 -24.44
CA PHE A 1128 8.61 -37.76 -24.95
C PHE A 1128 9.36 -36.48 -25.30
N MET A 1129 8.87 -35.73 -26.29
CA MET A 1129 9.39 -34.40 -26.62
C MET A 1129 8.50 -33.33 -25.99
N TYR A 1130 9.08 -32.50 -25.13
CA TYR A 1130 8.40 -31.37 -24.51
C TYR A 1130 8.73 -30.07 -25.27
N PRO A 1131 7.74 -29.38 -25.86
CA PRO A 1131 7.93 -28.05 -26.41
C PRO A 1131 7.93 -27.02 -25.27
N CYS A 1132 9.13 -26.65 -24.83
CA CYS A 1132 9.40 -25.69 -23.76
C CYS A 1132 9.38 -24.26 -24.31
N PRO A 1133 8.47 -23.38 -23.83
CA PRO A 1133 8.38 -22.00 -24.31
C PRO A 1133 9.55 -21.15 -23.80
N VAL A 1134 10.07 -20.25 -24.65
CA VAL A 1134 11.12 -19.28 -24.32
C VAL A 1134 10.53 -17.88 -24.22
N TYR A 1135 10.77 -17.20 -23.10
CA TYR A 1135 10.35 -15.81 -22.84
C TYR A 1135 11.56 -14.90 -22.62
N LYS A 1136 11.42 -13.60 -22.91
CA LYS A 1136 12.49 -12.62 -22.66
C LYS A 1136 12.69 -12.36 -21.17
N THR A 1137 11.60 -12.28 -20.40
CA THR A 1137 11.62 -11.96 -18.96
C THR A 1137 10.72 -12.89 -18.14
N SER A 1138 10.92 -12.93 -16.82
CA SER A 1138 10.16 -13.77 -15.88
C SER A 1138 8.66 -13.46 -15.82
N VAL A 1139 8.24 -12.28 -16.25
CA VAL A 1139 6.82 -11.86 -16.29
C VAL A 1139 6.01 -12.67 -17.30
N ARG A 1140 6.64 -13.24 -18.36
CA ARG A 1140 6.04 -14.04 -19.46
C ARG A 1140 4.92 -13.38 -20.27
N GLN A 1141 4.21 -12.41 -19.70
CA GLN A 1141 3.25 -11.54 -20.35
C GLN A 1141 3.95 -10.47 -21.21
N GLY A 1142 3.33 -10.15 -22.34
CA GLY A 1142 3.69 -9.05 -23.23
C GLY A 1142 2.44 -8.51 -23.92
N THR A 1143 2.61 -7.48 -24.75
CA THR A 1143 1.51 -7.01 -25.61
C THR A 1143 1.22 -8.06 -26.68
N LEU A 1144 -0.07 -8.36 -26.90
CA LEU A 1144 -0.47 -9.26 -27.98
C LEU A 1144 -0.16 -8.59 -29.33
N SER A 1145 0.58 -9.29 -30.18
CA SER A 1145 0.78 -8.89 -31.57
C SER A 1145 -0.50 -9.07 -32.39
N THR A 1146 -0.53 -8.53 -33.61
CA THR A 1146 -1.66 -8.73 -34.55
C THR A 1146 -1.93 -10.20 -34.88
N THR A 1147 -0.95 -11.09 -34.64
CA THR A 1147 -1.08 -12.55 -34.79
C THR A 1147 -1.52 -13.25 -33.49
N GLY A 1148 -1.85 -12.52 -32.42
CA GLY A 1148 -2.28 -13.08 -31.14
C GLY A 1148 -1.14 -13.59 -30.25
N ILE A 1149 0.12 -13.47 -30.68
CA ILE A 1149 1.29 -13.95 -29.93
C ILE A 1149 1.83 -12.82 -29.05
N SER A 1150 2.16 -13.14 -27.78
CA SER A 1150 2.82 -12.21 -26.86
C SER A 1150 4.18 -11.74 -27.39
N THR A 1151 4.48 -10.43 -27.33
CA THR A 1151 5.79 -9.86 -27.69
C THR A 1151 6.96 -10.37 -26.82
N ASN A 1152 6.64 -10.93 -25.65
CA ASN A 1152 7.60 -11.53 -24.73
C ASN A 1152 7.96 -12.98 -25.12
N PHE A 1153 7.07 -13.69 -25.82
CA PHE A 1153 7.34 -15.04 -26.32
C PHE A 1153 8.30 -14.99 -27.52
N VAL A 1154 9.33 -15.84 -27.50
CA VAL A 1154 10.37 -15.90 -28.53
C VAL A 1154 10.17 -17.10 -29.45
N ILE A 1155 10.28 -18.32 -28.90
CA ILE A 1155 10.14 -19.58 -29.63
C ILE A 1155 9.88 -20.73 -28.64
N ALA A 1156 9.42 -21.89 -29.12
CA ALA A 1156 9.35 -23.11 -28.33
C ALA A 1156 10.50 -24.07 -28.70
N VAL A 1157 11.32 -24.44 -27.73
CA VAL A 1157 12.46 -25.36 -27.88
C VAL A 1157 12.00 -26.77 -27.49
N GLN A 1158 12.19 -27.74 -28.38
CA GLN A 1158 11.83 -29.14 -28.11
C GLN A 1158 12.93 -29.82 -27.29
N LEU A 1159 12.58 -30.33 -26.11
CA LEU A 1159 13.49 -31.04 -25.20
C LEU A 1159 13.05 -32.48 -24.96
N PRO A 1160 13.98 -33.44 -24.87
CA PRO A 1160 13.66 -34.83 -24.53
C PRO A 1160 13.38 -34.99 -23.02
N SER A 1161 12.39 -35.82 -22.69
CA SER A 1161 11.90 -36.06 -21.32
C SER A 1161 11.41 -37.50 -21.13
N GLU A 1162 11.57 -38.05 -19.93
CA GLU A 1162 10.93 -39.32 -19.51
C GLU A 1162 9.45 -39.11 -19.14
N GLN A 1163 9.10 -37.93 -18.63
CA GLN A 1163 7.72 -37.56 -18.27
C GLN A 1163 6.93 -37.06 -19.48
N GLN A 1164 5.60 -37.19 -19.42
CA GLN A 1164 4.69 -36.64 -20.44
C GLN A 1164 4.77 -35.11 -20.49
N ALA A 1165 4.52 -34.53 -21.67
CA ALA A 1165 4.54 -33.07 -21.86
C ALA A 1165 3.64 -32.32 -20.86
N ASN A 1166 2.43 -32.84 -20.59
CA ASN A 1166 1.47 -32.26 -19.64
C ASN A 1166 2.03 -32.08 -18.22
N TYR A 1167 2.93 -32.95 -17.78
CA TYR A 1167 3.60 -32.81 -16.49
C TYR A 1167 4.37 -31.48 -16.41
N TRP A 1168 5.23 -31.21 -17.40
CA TRP A 1168 6.03 -29.99 -17.47
C TRP A 1168 5.20 -28.72 -17.73
N VAL A 1169 4.07 -28.85 -18.43
CA VAL A 1169 3.11 -27.74 -18.56
C VAL A 1169 2.56 -27.33 -17.20
N ARG A 1170 2.18 -28.28 -16.35
CA ARG A 1170 1.68 -27.99 -15.00
C ARG A 1170 2.77 -27.42 -14.09
N MET A 1171 4.00 -27.91 -14.21
CA MET A 1171 5.15 -27.39 -13.47
C MET A 1171 5.52 -25.95 -13.87
N GLY A 1172 4.94 -25.42 -14.96
CA GLY A 1172 5.22 -24.09 -15.46
C GLY A 1172 6.63 -23.98 -16.07
N ALA A 1173 7.18 -25.09 -16.56
CA ALA A 1173 8.54 -25.15 -17.07
C ALA A 1173 8.71 -24.26 -18.32
N ALA A 1174 9.64 -23.31 -18.26
CA ALA A 1174 9.92 -22.40 -19.37
C ALA A 1174 11.37 -21.93 -19.37
N PHE A 1175 11.84 -21.48 -20.52
CA PHE A 1175 13.10 -20.76 -20.63
C PHE A 1175 12.89 -19.25 -20.46
N LEU A 1176 13.85 -18.62 -19.80
CA LEU A 1176 13.98 -17.18 -19.65
C LEU A 1176 15.32 -16.73 -20.24
N LEU A 1177 15.31 -15.60 -20.95
CA LEU A 1177 16.54 -14.98 -21.45
C LEU A 1177 17.22 -14.10 -20.39
N ASN A 1178 16.43 -13.28 -19.69
CA ASN A 1178 16.93 -12.40 -18.63
C ASN A 1178 16.35 -12.81 -17.27
N LEU A 1179 17.24 -12.89 -16.29
CA LEU A 1179 16.89 -13.01 -14.87
C LEU A 1179 16.66 -11.64 -14.24
N ASP A 1180 15.98 -11.64 -13.09
CA ASP A 1180 15.51 -10.42 -12.43
C ASP A 1180 16.59 -9.74 -11.55
N ASN A 1181 17.70 -10.42 -11.26
CA ASN A 1181 18.81 -9.91 -10.41
C ASN A 1181 20.14 -9.79 -11.17
#